data_AF-A0A7R6X525-F1
#
_entry.id   AF-A0A7R6X525-F1
#
_cell.length_a   1.000
_cell.length_b   1.000
_cell.length_c   1.000
_cell.angle_alpha   90.00
_cell.angle_beta   90.00
_cell.angle_gamma   90.00
#
_symmetry.space_group_name_H-M   'P 1'
#
loop_
_entity.id
_entity.type
_entity.pdbx_description
1 polymer ?
#
loop_
_entity_poly.entity_id
_entity_poly.type
_entity_poly.pdbx_seq_one_letter_code
_entity_poly.pdbx_strand_id
1 'polypeptide(L)'
;MDPDYSAWFAGKSLSTDWTSRFFSLWATLFQPRRDEALDILEIGSWEGRSAIFFLNYFSKCRLTCIDTFAGSPEHALRYKWSAQLAHVEQRFDSNLATFGKRFEKIKSPSSQALARLITDERRFDLVYVDGSHHSGDVQSDAVFSWPMVRDGVIVIFDDYEWTFFADEVARPKLGIDSFLSVHAGQYRELYRGEQIIIQKIGVARSERPAIPPRPPSVPREEPVNRPQAESEVEFVLVAEAGILEAQALLLCESIRCFAGSYSRSQITAVSPRSSHRPSPSTIDRFEQLGVEYLAIEIDSCCPQYGPSYRIHSLAHAEKRPGPPVIIQLDSDAVFIAEPDFSLGTCSAAARPVDSKGMCTTGPDDPFDPYWRQLCALAGVDYEHLPIVRTSDNGLAVRASYNGGLIAARRASGLFQRTEDIFRKLVSANMKPWAGAEPTYNTGTGILQGEATAFWGTSQAAFSLAAVAGNHSVRLLPATHNFPLHNFNPATAPDPARLAHIHYHGLFSEDSATPNPILDGTLALPAGISDWLEARLPLRDSPPPVTPIPGREHHSRRKAILVLGMHRSGTSMLAGTLAALGSAHPKKPLRADDNNPKGYWESTPLNFANDELLAGAASSWHDWRPLDPQWLQSPAAERHRHKIKAILASEFGDEPLFFIKDPRICRFVPFLSSILAEMAVDPVALLPLRNPLEVAYSLQRRDGLPLAKSLLLWLRHVLEAEFHSRHMPRCFIRHERFLIDWRHHVERAAEKTGIAWPTRSDAAETEIELFLTADLHRERATAGDLQSHPDVTPLIRTAYDILCAMADDGDSQKLRSELDLMRARFDDACTVAGAAAAAEAEHLRGERDAISGAYHELDLERNALVHDRDNLIAERTALLASSSWRLTAPLRWLQRPFMRRK
;
A
#
# COMPACT_ATOMS: atom_id res chain seq x y z
N MET A 1 38.74 -33.66 -24.40
CA MET A 1 39.39 -33.77 -23.08
C MET A 1 38.72 -32.72 -22.23
N ASP A 2 37.98 -33.13 -21.20
CA ASP A 2 37.48 -32.18 -20.21
C ASP A 2 38.69 -31.45 -19.59
N PRO A 3 38.62 -30.12 -19.43
CA PRO A 3 39.66 -29.39 -18.69
C PRO A 3 39.76 -29.95 -17.26
N ASP A 4 40.94 -30.44 -16.90
CA ASP A 4 41.21 -30.95 -15.56
C ASP A 4 41.48 -29.81 -14.58
N TYR A 5 40.52 -29.57 -13.68
CA TYR A 5 40.60 -28.55 -12.63
C TYR A 5 41.23 -29.05 -11.33
N SER A 6 41.57 -30.34 -11.23
CA SER A 6 42.03 -30.97 -9.97
C SER A 6 43.25 -30.28 -9.36
N ALA A 7 44.14 -29.74 -10.21
CA ALA A 7 45.33 -29.02 -9.77
C ALA A 7 45.03 -27.77 -8.91
N TRP A 8 43.87 -27.13 -9.06
CA TRP A 8 43.50 -25.94 -8.27
C TRP A 8 43.15 -26.27 -6.82
N PHE A 9 42.85 -27.53 -6.55
CA PHE A 9 42.47 -28.03 -5.23
C PHE A 9 43.62 -28.77 -4.53
N ALA A 10 44.77 -28.92 -5.18
CA ALA A 10 45.95 -29.55 -4.60
C ALA A 10 46.41 -28.80 -3.35
N GLY A 11 46.52 -29.52 -2.22
CA GLY A 11 46.92 -28.94 -0.93
C GLY A 11 45.82 -28.15 -0.20
N LYS A 12 44.56 -28.15 -0.70
CA LYS A 12 43.40 -27.60 0.00
C LYS A 12 42.76 -28.65 0.91
N SER A 13 42.19 -28.21 2.02
CA SER A 13 41.49 -29.06 2.99
C SER A 13 39.99 -29.01 2.70
N LEU A 14 39.51 -29.94 1.88
CA LEU A 14 38.10 -30.07 1.48
C LEU A 14 37.61 -31.46 1.90
N SER A 15 36.53 -31.50 2.69
CA SER A 15 35.90 -32.75 3.13
C SER A 15 34.84 -33.26 2.15
N THR A 16 34.46 -32.41 1.20
CA THR A 16 33.33 -32.62 0.28
C THR A 16 33.61 -32.22 -1.16
N ASP A 17 32.87 -32.84 -2.07
CA ASP A 17 32.84 -32.50 -3.48
C ASP A 17 31.42 -32.64 -4.03
N TRP A 18 30.68 -31.54 -4.01
CA TRP A 18 29.32 -31.46 -4.56
C TRP A 18 29.28 -30.66 -5.87
N THR A 19 30.25 -29.76 -6.06
CA THR A 19 30.23 -28.75 -7.12
C THR A 19 31.11 -29.09 -8.33
N SER A 20 32.15 -29.93 -8.22
CA SER A 20 33.13 -30.07 -9.32
C SER A 20 32.58 -30.64 -10.62
N ARG A 21 31.49 -31.41 -10.55
CA ARG A 21 30.76 -31.91 -11.72
C ARG A 21 30.19 -30.80 -12.62
N PHE A 22 29.97 -29.59 -12.09
CA PHE A 22 29.42 -28.46 -12.85
C PHE A 22 30.49 -27.56 -13.49
N PHE A 23 31.78 -27.76 -13.18
CA PHE A 23 32.84 -26.85 -13.63
C PHE A 23 33.01 -26.80 -15.15
N SER A 24 32.85 -27.91 -15.87
CA SER A 24 32.88 -27.91 -17.34
C SER A 24 31.71 -27.12 -17.95
N LEU A 25 30.52 -27.23 -17.35
CA LEU A 25 29.33 -26.45 -17.74
C LEU A 25 29.57 -24.95 -17.51
N TRP A 26 30.02 -24.59 -16.31
CA TRP A 26 30.33 -23.22 -15.93
C TRP A 26 31.40 -22.62 -16.83
N ALA A 27 32.51 -23.33 -17.08
CA ALA A 27 33.57 -22.87 -17.95
C ALA A 27 33.08 -22.61 -19.39
N THR A 28 32.16 -23.43 -19.89
CA THR A 28 31.53 -23.22 -21.20
C THR A 28 30.71 -21.94 -21.23
N LEU A 29 29.88 -21.71 -20.22
CA LEU A 29 29.04 -20.51 -20.11
C LEU A 29 29.85 -19.23 -19.89
N PHE A 30 30.95 -19.32 -19.14
CA PHE A 30 31.77 -18.17 -18.74
C PHE A 30 32.93 -17.85 -19.68
N GLN A 31 33.23 -18.73 -20.65
CA GLN A 31 34.35 -18.56 -21.58
C GLN A 31 34.44 -17.14 -22.19
N PRO A 32 33.33 -16.51 -22.62
CA PRO A 32 33.39 -15.18 -23.24
C PRO A 32 33.87 -14.06 -22.30
N ARG A 33 33.70 -14.23 -20.99
CA ARG A 33 33.99 -13.21 -19.97
C ARG A 33 35.21 -13.52 -19.11
N ARG A 34 35.98 -14.54 -19.50
CA ARG A 34 37.07 -15.11 -18.67
C ARG A 34 38.13 -14.09 -18.25
N ASP A 35 38.45 -13.15 -19.13
CA ASP A 35 39.52 -12.16 -18.91
C ASP A 35 39.02 -10.80 -18.38
N GLU A 36 37.72 -10.69 -18.07
CA GLU A 36 37.10 -9.50 -17.50
C GLU A 36 37.38 -9.39 -15.98
N ALA A 37 37.38 -8.16 -15.48
CA ALA A 37 37.36 -7.90 -14.05
C ALA A 37 35.91 -7.95 -13.57
N LEU A 38 35.52 -9.07 -12.95
CA LEU A 38 34.15 -9.32 -12.50
C LEU A 38 34.04 -9.17 -10.98
N ASP A 39 32.99 -8.52 -10.51
CA ASP A 39 32.55 -8.65 -9.12
C ASP A 39 31.58 -9.84 -9.01
N ILE A 40 31.94 -10.86 -8.23
CA ILE A 40 31.18 -12.11 -8.10
C ILE A 40 30.59 -12.22 -6.70
N LEU A 41 29.32 -12.60 -6.61
CA LEU A 41 28.64 -12.91 -5.36
C LEU A 41 28.42 -14.42 -5.23
N GLU A 42 28.85 -14.97 -4.11
CA GLU A 42 28.65 -16.38 -3.75
C GLU A 42 27.92 -16.45 -2.40
N ILE A 43 26.77 -17.13 -2.39
CA ILE A 43 25.95 -17.36 -1.21
C ILE A 43 25.99 -18.86 -0.92
N GLY A 44 26.47 -19.24 0.26
CA GLY A 44 26.76 -20.63 0.62
C GLY A 44 28.14 -21.04 0.12
N SER A 45 29.18 -20.67 0.86
CA SER A 45 30.58 -20.87 0.49
C SER A 45 31.21 -22.13 1.11
N TRP A 46 30.64 -22.64 2.20
CA TRP A 46 31.09 -23.83 2.93
C TRP A 46 32.61 -23.85 3.18
N GLU A 47 33.35 -24.78 2.56
CA GLU A 47 34.81 -24.89 2.64
C GLU A 47 35.56 -24.19 1.48
N GLY A 48 34.82 -23.59 0.54
CA GLY A 48 35.33 -22.69 -0.49
C GLY A 48 35.62 -23.35 -1.84
N ARG A 49 35.01 -24.49 -2.17
CA ARG A 49 35.30 -25.22 -3.41
C ARG A 49 34.89 -24.45 -4.67
N SER A 50 33.66 -23.94 -4.71
CA SER A 50 33.13 -23.00 -5.72
C SER A 50 33.94 -21.70 -5.73
N ALA A 51 34.21 -21.12 -4.57
CA ALA A 51 35.07 -19.94 -4.43
C ALA A 51 36.45 -20.10 -5.09
N ILE A 52 37.14 -21.22 -4.84
CA ILE A 52 38.42 -21.56 -5.45
C ILE A 52 38.30 -21.65 -6.97
N PHE A 53 37.22 -22.26 -7.49
CA PHE A 53 36.98 -22.30 -8.93
C PHE A 53 36.85 -20.89 -9.49
N PHE A 54 35.98 -20.03 -8.93
CA PHE A 54 35.78 -18.66 -9.42
C PHE A 54 37.09 -17.84 -9.40
N LEU A 55 37.86 -17.92 -8.31
CA LEU A 55 39.10 -17.17 -8.14
C LEU A 55 40.23 -17.62 -9.07
N ASN A 56 40.29 -18.91 -9.44
CA ASN A 56 41.26 -19.42 -10.41
C ASN A 56 40.79 -19.22 -11.86
N TYR A 57 39.50 -19.43 -12.14
CA TYR A 57 38.95 -19.33 -13.49
C TYR A 57 38.96 -17.87 -13.99
N PHE A 58 38.52 -16.94 -13.15
CA PHE A 58 38.55 -15.50 -13.41
C PHE A 58 39.74 -14.86 -12.70
N SER A 59 40.86 -14.70 -13.40
CA SER A 59 42.10 -14.21 -12.80
C SER A 59 42.03 -12.78 -12.23
N LYS A 60 41.04 -11.98 -12.65
CA LYS A 60 40.83 -10.58 -12.25
C LYS A 60 39.59 -10.35 -11.38
N CYS A 61 38.84 -11.39 -11.03
CA CYS A 61 37.62 -11.19 -10.26
C CYS A 61 37.89 -10.77 -8.82
N ARG A 62 36.91 -10.08 -8.24
CA ARG A 62 36.74 -9.88 -6.82
C ARG A 62 35.52 -10.67 -6.36
N LEU A 63 35.71 -11.55 -5.38
CA LEU A 63 34.68 -12.46 -4.91
C LEU A 63 34.13 -12.00 -3.55
N THR A 64 32.82 -11.98 -3.37
CA THR A 64 32.17 -11.78 -2.07
C THR A 64 31.47 -13.07 -1.67
N CYS A 65 31.96 -13.70 -0.60
CA CYS A 65 31.48 -14.97 -0.08
C CYS A 65 30.64 -14.73 1.17
N ILE A 66 29.39 -15.20 1.16
CA ILE A 66 28.47 -15.13 2.28
C ILE A 66 28.20 -16.53 2.79
N ASP A 67 28.47 -16.76 4.08
CA ASP A 67 28.13 -18.03 4.75
C ASP A 67 27.98 -17.82 6.26
N THR A 68 27.21 -18.67 6.93
CA THR A 68 27.14 -18.71 8.41
C THR A 68 28.24 -19.58 9.01
N PHE A 69 28.75 -20.53 8.21
CA PHE A 69 29.61 -21.66 8.54
C PHE A 69 29.02 -22.60 9.59
N ALA A 70 27.72 -22.51 9.84
CA ALA A 70 27.00 -23.35 10.80
C ALA A 70 26.41 -24.62 10.17
N GLY A 71 26.27 -24.64 8.84
CA GLY A 71 25.65 -25.72 8.05
C GLY A 71 24.14 -25.83 8.21
N SER A 72 23.50 -26.52 7.26
CA SER A 72 22.05 -26.77 7.24
C SER A 72 21.63 -27.96 8.13
N PRO A 73 20.35 -28.08 8.57
CA PRO A 73 19.87 -29.11 9.51
C PRO A 73 20.22 -30.56 9.15
N GLU A 74 20.29 -30.91 7.87
CA GLU A 74 20.72 -32.21 7.36
C GLU A 74 22.16 -32.59 7.74
N HIS A 75 23.03 -31.59 7.91
CA HIS A 75 24.42 -31.77 8.32
C HIS A 75 24.53 -32.05 9.83
N ALA A 76 23.58 -31.57 10.62
CA ALA A 76 23.48 -31.88 12.05
C ALA A 76 22.86 -33.27 12.30
N LEU A 77 21.91 -33.69 11.46
CA LEU A 77 21.15 -34.95 11.63
C LEU A 77 21.92 -36.21 11.20
N ARG A 78 22.94 -36.09 10.35
CA ARG A 78 23.79 -37.22 9.95
C ARG A 78 25.10 -37.23 10.75
N TYR A 79 25.28 -38.23 11.62
CA TYR A 79 26.47 -38.41 12.48
C TYR A 79 27.83 -38.32 11.75
N LYS A 80 27.86 -38.61 10.44
CA LYS A 80 29.07 -38.51 9.59
C LYS A 80 29.58 -37.07 9.41
N TRP A 81 28.74 -36.05 9.62
CA TRP A 81 28.99 -34.65 9.24
C TRP A 81 29.01 -33.69 10.43
N SER A 82 28.37 -34.06 11.55
CA SER A 82 28.27 -33.23 12.76
C SER A 82 29.64 -32.88 13.37
N ALA A 83 30.60 -33.82 13.32
CA ALA A 83 31.97 -33.58 13.80
C ALA A 83 32.79 -32.64 12.89
N GLN A 84 32.39 -32.48 11.62
CA GLN A 84 33.12 -31.68 10.64
C GLN A 84 32.70 -30.20 10.64
N LEU A 85 31.50 -29.88 11.13
CA LEU A 85 30.91 -28.54 11.18
C LEU A 85 31.77 -27.53 11.95
N ALA A 86 32.33 -27.96 13.09
CA ALA A 86 33.14 -27.09 13.95
C ALA A 86 34.41 -26.51 13.27
N HIS A 87 34.81 -27.07 12.13
CA HIS A 87 36.05 -26.71 11.43
C HIS A 87 35.82 -26.16 10.01
N VAL A 88 34.57 -25.99 9.57
CA VAL A 88 34.25 -25.55 8.19
C VAL A 88 34.82 -24.16 7.92
N GLU A 89 34.56 -23.19 8.79
CA GLU A 89 35.09 -21.82 8.64
C GLU A 89 36.63 -21.80 8.62
N GLN A 90 37.26 -22.57 9.51
CA GLN A 90 38.72 -22.66 9.57
C GLN A 90 39.31 -23.24 8.28
N ARG A 91 38.65 -24.24 7.70
CA ARG A 91 39.05 -24.81 6.40
C ARG A 91 38.84 -23.81 5.27
N PHE A 92 37.71 -23.10 5.23
CA PHE A 92 37.47 -22.01 4.27
C PHE A 92 38.58 -20.95 4.31
N ASP A 93 38.89 -20.44 5.50
CA ASP A 93 39.93 -19.42 5.69
C ASP A 93 41.31 -19.94 5.24
N SER A 94 41.66 -21.17 5.62
CA SER A 94 42.93 -21.80 5.21
C SER A 94 42.99 -22.04 3.69
N ASN A 95 41.87 -22.41 3.08
CA ASN A 95 41.78 -22.70 1.66
C ASN A 95 41.91 -21.43 0.82
N LEU A 96 41.30 -20.32 1.25
CA LEU A 96 41.30 -19.07 0.48
C LEU A 96 42.45 -18.12 0.84
N ALA A 97 43.22 -18.38 1.90
CA ALA A 97 44.29 -17.50 2.39
C ALA A 97 45.24 -17.00 1.28
N THR A 98 45.56 -17.86 0.30
CA THR A 98 46.47 -17.53 -0.82
C THR A 98 45.93 -16.47 -1.79
N PHE A 99 44.62 -16.21 -1.81
CA PHE A 99 44.00 -15.23 -2.71
C PHE A 99 43.95 -13.81 -2.13
N GLY A 100 44.27 -13.64 -0.85
CA GLY A 100 44.42 -12.34 -0.19
C GLY A 100 43.21 -11.42 -0.38
N LYS A 101 43.44 -10.20 -0.85
CA LYS A 101 42.40 -9.16 -1.03
C LYS A 101 41.42 -9.42 -2.18
N ARG A 102 41.58 -10.52 -2.94
CA ARG A 102 40.69 -10.87 -4.05
C ARG A 102 39.33 -11.41 -3.60
N PHE A 103 39.17 -11.74 -2.32
CA PHE A 103 37.87 -12.12 -1.78
C PHE A 103 37.54 -11.35 -0.49
N GLU A 104 36.25 -11.25 -0.23
CA GLU A 104 35.64 -10.68 0.97
C GLU A 104 34.78 -11.76 1.63
N LYS A 105 35.09 -12.12 2.87
CA LYS A 105 34.29 -13.05 3.68
C LYS A 105 33.28 -12.28 4.51
N ILE A 106 31.99 -12.58 4.35
CA ILE A 106 30.91 -12.05 5.18
C ILE A 106 30.30 -13.22 5.95
N LYS A 107 30.65 -13.33 7.25
CA LYS A 107 30.05 -14.32 8.14
C LYS A 107 28.71 -13.83 8.66
N SER A 108 27.61 -14.22 8.02
CA SER A 108 26.26 -13.75 8.34
C SER A 108 25.20 -14.60 7.63
N PRO A 109 23.96 -14.69 8.13
CA PRO A 109 22.84 -15.17 7.33
C PRO A 109 22.73 -14.39 6.01
N SER A 110 22.41 -15.08 4.93
CA SER A 110 22.37 -14.49 3.58
C SER A 110 21.42 -13.30 3.49
N SER A 111 20.23 -13.39 4.09
CA SER A 111 19.26 -12.29 4.15
C SER A 111 19.83 -10.99 4.75
N GLN A 112 20.62 -11.08 5.83
CA GLN A 112 21.24 -9.92 6.47
C GLN A 112 22.41 -9.37 5.65
N ALA A 113 23.25 -10.25 5.13
CA ALA A 113 24.39 -9.88 4.30
C ALA A 113 23.93 -9.21 3.00
N LEU A 114 22.93 -9.77 2.31
CA LEU A 114 22.39 -9.22 1.06
C LEU A 114 21.68 -7.88 1.30
N ALA A 115 20.89 -7.75 2.38
CA ALA A 115 20.27 -6.47 2.73
C ALA A 115 21.33 -5.36 2.96
N ARG A 116 22.45 -5.70 3.60
CA ARG A 116 23.59 -4.80 3.74
C ARG A 116 24.22 -4.47 2.39
N LEU A 117 24.50 -5.46 1.54
CA LEU A 117 25.11 -5.24 0.22
C LEU A 117 24.23 -4.38 -0.70
N ILE A 118 22.90 -4.54 -0.63
CA ILE A 118 21.94 -3.68 -1.33
C ILE A 118 22.02 -2.24 -0.82
N THR A 119 22.07 -2.06 0.50
CA THR A 119 22.20 -0.74 1.15
C THR A 119 23.52 -0.07 0.80
N ASP A 120 24.60 -0.85 0.68
CA ASP A 120 25.92 -0.41 0.24
C ASP A 120 25.99 -0.20 -1.29
N GLU A 121 24.86 -0.30 -1.99
CA GLU A 121 24.70 -0.16 -3.45
C GLU A 121 25.66 -1.05 -4.26
N ARG A 122 26.03 -2.22 -3.72
CA ARG A 122 26.90 -3.18 -4.39
C ARG A 122 26.22 -3.71 -5.66
N ARG A 123 27.03 -4.01 -6.68
CA ARG A 123 26.60 -4.62 -7.93
C ARG A 123 27.52 -5.79 -8.25
N PHE A 124 26.95 -6.81 -8.89
CA PHE A 124 27.66 -8.05 -9.20
C PHE A 124 27.43 -8.46 -10.66
N ASP A 125 28.48 -9.02 -11.25
CA ASP A 125 28.58 -9.45 -12.64
C ASP A 125 28.38 -10.96 -12.82
N LEU A 126 28.27 -11.69 -11.71
CA LEU A 126 27.89 -13.10 -11.61
C LEU A 126 27.37 -13.36 -10.18
N VAL A 127 26.28 -14.10 -10.06
CA VAL A 127 25.74 -14.53 -8.76
C VAL A 127 25.60 -16.06 -8.72
N TYR A 128 26.06 -16.68 -7.64
CA TYR A 128 25.90 -18.10 -7.33
C TYR A 128 25.18 -18.26 -5.99
N VAL A 129 24.09 -19.02 -5.99
CA VAL A 129 23.21 -19.23 -4.84
C VAL A 129 23.16 -20.72 -4.48
N ASP A 130 23.71 -21.05 -3.31
CA ASP A 130 23.88 -22.41 -2.77
C ASP A 130 23.87 -22.38 -1.22
N GLY A 131 23.02 -21.50 -0.66
CA GLY A 131 22.97 -21.20 0.77
C GLY A 131 22.13 -22.18 1.58
N SER A 132 20.96 -21.73 2.03
CA SER A 132 19.99 -22.60 2.72
C SER A 132 19.23 -23.45 1.69
N HIS A 133 18.88 -24.69 2.05
CA HIS A 133 18.07 -25.57 1.19
C HIS A 133 16.57 -25.42 1.44
N HIS A 134 16.15 -24.45 2.26
CA HIS A 134 14.75 -24.15 2.49
C HIS A 134 14.20 -23.21 1.41
N SER A 135 13.02 -23.55 0.87
CA SER A 135 12.36 -22.81 -0.22
C SER A 135 12.29 -21.29 0.01
N GLY A 136 11.88 -20.85 1.20
CA GLY A 136 11.74 -19.43 1.53
C GLY A 136 13.07 -18.68 1.59
N ASP A 137 14.14 -19.34 2.03
CA ASP A 137 15.48 -18.75 2.08
C ASP A 137 16.06 -18.61 0.67
N VAL A 138 15.94 -19.66 -0.16
CA VAL A 138 16.38 -19.64 -1.56
C VAL A 138 15.65 -18.57 -2.36
N GLN A 139 14.33 -18.43 -2.14
CA GLN A 139 13.54 -17.37 -2.75
C GLN A 139 14.03 -15.99 -2.30
N SER A 140 14.35 -15.82 -1.02
CA SER A 140 14.87 -14.56 -0.47
C SER A 140 16.23 -14.21 -1.06
N ASP A 141 17.13 -15.18 -1.20
CA ASP A 141 18.45 -15.00 -1.81
C ASP A 141 18.33 -14.61 -3.29
N ALA A 142 17.39 -15.23 -4.02
CA ALA A 142 17.08 -14.88 -5.40
C ALA A 142 16.54 -13.45 -5.53
N VAL A 143 15.55 -13.07 -4.71
CA VAL A 143 14.92 -11.75 -4.73
C VAL A 143 15.90 -10.66 -4.35
N PHE A 144 16.72 -10.86 -3.32
CA PHE A 144 17.68 -9.86 -2.87
C PHE A 144 18.90 -9.72 -3.78
N SER A 145 19.35 -10.80 -4.43
CA SER A 145 20.43 -10.70 -5.39
C SER A 145 19.99 -10.02 -6.70
N TRP A 146 18.74 -10.19 -7.13
CA TRP A 146 18.22 -9.67 -8.42
C TRP A 146 18.41 -8.17 -8.70
N PRO A 147 18.16 -7.22 -7.77
CA PRO A 147 18.39 -5.79 -8.00
C PRO A 147 19.88 -5.41 -8.06
N MET A 148 20.78 -6.26 -7.55
CA MET A 148 22.23 -6.03 -7.62
C MET A 148 22.84 -6.49 -8.95
N VAL A 149 22.03 -7.10 -9.81
CA VAL A 149 22.42 -7.72 -11.09
C VAL A 149 21.98 -6.84 -12.27
N ARG A 150 22.90 -6.54 -13.20
CA ARG A 150 22.62 -5.79 -14.44
C ARG A 150 22.18 -6.70 -15.59
N ASP A 151 21.65 -6.12 -16.65
CA ASP A 151 21.30 -6.87 -17.86
C ASP A 151 22.53 -7.56 -18.45
N GLY A 152 22.35 -8.79 -18.93
CA GLY A 152 23.41 -9.65 -19.46
C GLY A 152 24.16 -10.47 -18.41
N VAL A 153 23.93 -10.25 -17.11
CA VAL A 153 24.60 -11.01 -16.04
C VAL A 153 23.92 -12.36 -15.80
N ILE A 154 24.74 -13.36 -15.47
CA ILE A 154 24.32 -14.74 -15.18
C ILE A 154 24.06 -14.91 -13.67
N VAL A 155 23.00 -15.65 -13.35
CA VAL A 155 22.67 -16.10 -11.99
C VAL A 155 22.53 -17.62 -12.00
N ILE A 156 23.18 -18.28 -11.04
CA ILE A 156 23.14 -19.74 -10.85
C ILE A 156 22.44 -20.04 -9.53
N PHE A 157 21.44 -20.91 -9.58
CA PHE A 157 20.80 -21.51 -8.42
C PHE A 157 21.16 -22.99 -8.35
N ASP A 158 21.80 -23.41 -7.26
CA ASP A 158 22.11 -24.81 -7.00
C ASP A 158 20.92 -25.55 -6.35
N ASP A 159 21.02 -26.88 -6.29
CA ASP A 159 20.07 -27.76 -5.58
C ASP A 159 18.61 -27.70 -6.08
N TYR A 160 18.40 -27.36 -7.35
CA TYR A 160 17.07 -27.26 -7.96
C TYR A 160 16.30 -28.60 -7.93
N GLU A 161 17.00 -29.73 -8.02
CA GLU A 161 16.41 -31.07 -7.95
C GLU A 161 16.59 -31.74 -6.56
N TRP A 162 16.94 -30.98 -5.52
CA TRP A 162 17.17 -31.52 -4.19
C TRP A 162 15.88 -31.98 -3.48
N THR A 163 15.85 -33.24 -3.03
CA THR A 163 14.64 -33.88 -2.45
C THR A 163 14.80 -34.31 -0.99
N PHE A 164 15.73 -33.73 -0.22
CA PHE A 164 15.97 -34.14 1.18
C PHE A 164 14.74 -33.94 2.09
N PHE A 165 14.01 -32.84 1.92
CA PHE A 165 12.79 -32.58 2.68
C PHE A 165 11.62 -33.41 2.13
N ALA A 166 10.90 -34.09 3.03
CA ALA A 166 9.74 -34.90 2.66
C ALA A 166 8.60 -34.04 2.08
N ASP A 167 8.42 -32.83 2.63
CA ASP A 167 7.48 -31.84 2.14
C ASP A 167 8.04 -31.11 0.91
N GLU A 168 7.26 -31.10 -0.17
CA GLU A 168 7.61 -30.40 -1.41
C GLU A 168 7.66 -28.88 -1.23
N VAL A 169 6.91 -28.34 -0.27
CA VAL A 169 6.86 -26.90 0.02
C VAL A 169 8.17 -26.40 0.62
N ALA A 170 8.90 -27.27 1.32
CA ALA A 170 10.17 -26.92 1.95
C ALA A 170 11.38 -26.97 0.99
N ARG A 171 11.22 -27.53 -0.22
CA ARG A 171 12.35 -27.80 -1.14
C ARG A 171 12.79 -26.55 -1.91
N PRO A 172 14.10 -26.43 -2.26
CA PRO A 172 14.63 -25.29 -3.02
C PRO A 172 13.86 -24.98 -4.31
N LYS A 173 13.44 -26.05 -5.01
CA LYS A 173 12.69 -26.00 -6.26
C LYS A 173 11.53 -25.01 -6.25
N LEU A 174 10.71 -25.02 -5.19
CA LEU A 174 9.54 -24.13 -5.10
C LEU A 174 9.96 -22.66 -5.00
N GLY A 175 11.01 -22.36 -4.23
CA GLY A 175 11.54 -21.00 -4.10
C GLY A 175 12.08 -20.46 -5.42
N ILE A 176 12.83 -21.30 -6.14
CA ILE A 176 13.38 -20.99 -7.46
C ILE A 176 12.25 -20.81 -8.49
N ASP A 177 11.30 -21.73 -8.57
CA ASP A 177 10.18 -21.65 -9.52
C ASP A 177 9.30 -20.41 -9.27
N SER A 178 9.06 -20.07 -8.00
CA SER A 178 8.29 -18.88 -7.62
C SER A 178 9.01 -17.58 -8.03
N PHE A 179 10.34 -17.53 -7.86
CA PHE A 179 11.14 -16.40 -8.32
C PHE A 179 11.10 -16.27 -9.86
N LEU A 180 11.28 -17.39 -10.57
CA LEU A 180 11.27 -17.43 -12.04
C LEU A 180 9.90 -17.07 -12.63
N SER A 181 8.79 -17.41 -11.97
CA SER A 181 7.45 -17.06 -12.46
C SER A 181 7.17 -15.55 -12.39
N VAL A 182 7.60 -14.89 -11.31
CA VAL A 182 7.42 -13.44 -11.13
C VAL A 182 8.25 -12.63 -12.13
N HIS A 183 9.41 -13.15 -12.52
CA HIS A 183 10.34 -12.48 -13.44
C HIS A 183 10.26 -13.02 -14.88
N ALA A 184 9.15 -13.68 -15.25
CA ALA A 184 8.93 -14.18 -16.59
C ALA A 184 9.08 -13.04 -17.63
N GLY A 185 9.88 -13.29 -18.67
CA GLY A 185 10.22 -12.29 -19.69
C GLY A 185 11.36 -11.33 -19.33
N GLN A 186 11.94 -11.42 -18.14
CA GLN A 186 13.10 -10.62 -17.70
C GLN A 186 14.41 -11.41 -17.65
N TYR A 187 14.37 -12.70 -17.98
CA TYR A 187 15.55 -13.55 -18.07
C TYR A 187 15.48 -14.51 -19.25
N ARG A 188 16.64 -15.01 -19.64
CA ARG A 188 16.82 -16.14 -20.54
C ARG A 188 17.36 -17.32 -19.74
N GLU A 189 16.70 -18.46 -19.82
CA GLU A 189 17.21 -19.71 -19.25
C GLU A 189 18.37 -20.23 -20.11
N LEU A 190 19.49 -20.52 -19.46
CA LEU A 190 20.71 -21.05 -20.10
C LEU A 190 20.89 -22.54 -19.83
N TYR A 191 20.42 -23.03 -18.67
CA TYR A 191 20.50 -24.43 -18.28
C TYR A 191 19.44 -24.78 -17.25
N ARG A 192 18.96 -26.03 -17.30
CA ARG A 192 18.02 -26.63 -16.35
C ARG A 192 18.37 -28.10 -16.12
N GLY A 193 18.56 -28.45 -14.86
CA GLY A 193 18.81 -29.79 -14.34
C GLY A 193 18.97 -29.69 -12.82
N GLU A 194 19.97 -30.33 -12.24
CA GLU A 194 20.29 -30.17 -10.81
C GLU A 194 20.58 -28.71 -10.41
N GLN A 195 20.96 -27.86 -11.37
CA GLN A 195 21.04 -26.40 -11.24
C GLN A 195 20.06 -25.71 -12.21
N ILE A 196 19.64 -24.49 -11.86
CA ILE A 196 19.05 -23.54 -12.80
C ILE A 196 20.04 -22.42 -13.05
N ILE A 197 20.31 -22.15 -14.34
CA ILE A 197 21.18 -21.04 -14.73
C ILE A 197 20.40 -20.10 -15.66
N ILE A 198 20.33 -18.83 -15.30
CA ILE A 198 19.60 -17.79 -16.05
C ILE A 198 20.49 -16.58 -16.34
N GLN A 199 20.09 -15.77 -17.33
CA GLN A 199 20.72 -14.50 -17.68
C GLN A 199 19.67 -13.37 -17.75
N LYS A 200 19.94 -12.21 -17.13
CA LYS A 200 19.01 -11.06 -17.08
C LYS A 200 18.94 -10.26 -18.41
N ILE A 201 17.80 -9.64 -18.75
CA ILE A 201 17.59 -8.82 -19.98
C ILE A 201 16.77 -7.52 -19.69
N GLY A 202 17.01 -6.38 -20.39
CA GLY A 202 16.43 -5.03 -20.07
C GLY A 202 15.61 -4.27 -21.15
N VAL A 203 15.12 -3.04 -20.83
CA VAL A 203 14.13 -2.19 -21.60
C VAL A 203 14.58 -0.70 -21.74
N ALA A 204 14.37 0.04 -22.86
CA ALA A 204 15.05 1.35 -23.22
C ALA A 204 14.17 2.67 -23.30
N ARG A 205 14.75 3.91 -23.17
CA ARG A 205 14.11 5.30 -23.06
C ARG A 205 14.84 6.47 -23.82
N SER A 206 14.18 7.62 -24.13
CA SER A 206 14.78 8.93 -24.64
C SER A 206 14.03 10.27 -24.27
N GLU A 207 14.70 11.46 -24.26
CA GLU A 207 14.35 12.78 -23.61
C GLU A 207 13.87 13.99 -24.52
N ARG A 208 13.40 15.15 -23.94
CA ARG A 208 12.84 16.42 -24.58
C ARG A 208 13.31 17.78 -23.96
N PRO A 209 13.18 18.98 -24.64
CA PRO A 209 13.50 20.35 -24.11
C PRO A 209 12.32 21.40 -24.01
N ALA A 210 12.59 22.62 -23.44
CA ALA A 210 11.67 23.58 -22.74
C ALA A 210 11.23 24.93 -23.46
N ILE A 211 10.28 25.71 -22.88
CA ILE A 211 9.54 26.91 -23.43
C ILE A 211 9.38 28.11 -22.41
N PRO A 212 9.20 29.40 -22.83
CA PRO A 212 9.07 30.63 -21.98
C PRO A 212 7.63 31.29 -21.90
N PRO A 213 7.40 32.40 -21.12
CA PRO A 213 6.10 32.75 -20.48
C PRO A 213 5.29 33.97 -21.05
N ARG A 214 4.10 34.27 -20.45
CA ARG A 214 2.97 35.12 -20.96
C ARG A 214 2.35 36.11 -19.90
N PRO A 215 1.56 37.17 -20.27
CA PRO A 215 0.86 38.12 -19.34
C PRO A 215 -0.72 38.16 -19.44
N PRO A 216 -1.46 38.98 -18.62
CA PRO A 216 -2.78 38.65 -17.99
C PRO A 216 -4.09 39.40 -18.45
N SER A 217 -5.22 39.16 -17.74
CA SER A 217 -6.68 39.26 -18.11
C SER A 217 -7.63 40.15 -17.23
N VAL A 218 -8.92 40.35 -17.62
CA VAL A 218 -10.05 41.07 -16.88
C VAL A 218 -11.49 40.45 -17.16
N PRO A 219 -12.68 40.83 -16.57
CA PRO A 219 -13.64 39.97 -15.79
C PRO A 219 -15.15 39.84 -16.29
N ARG A 220 -16.04 39.13 -15.53
CA ARG A 220 -17.41 38.55 -15.89
C ARG A 220 -18.68 39.08 -15.13
N GLU A 221 -19.93 38.79 -15.61
CA GLU A 221 -21.31 39.14 -15.11
C GLU A 221 -22.29 37.93 -14.75
N GLU A 222 -23.49 38.20 -14.15
CA GLU A 222 -24.45 37.39 -13.29
C GLU A 222 -25.64 36.53 -13.92
N PRO A 223 -26.40 35.65 -13.16
CA PRO A 223 -27.34 34.59 -13.66
C PRO A 223 -28.90 34.67 -13.36
N VAL A 224 -29.71 33.72 -13.91
CA VAL A 224 -31.21 33.67 -14.09
C VAL A 224 -31.95 32.50 -13.31
N ASN A 225 -33.29 32.60 -13.05
CA ASN A 225 -34.15 31.80 -12.12
C ASN A 225 -34.88 30.53 -12.72
N ARG A 226 -35.04 29.38 -11.99
CA ARG A 226 -35.60 28.05 -12.45
C ARG A 226 -36.68 27.41 -11.51
N PRO A 227 -37.63 26.58 -11.98
CA PRO A 227 -38.69 25.92 -11.16
C PRO A 227 -38.22 24.73 -10.29
N GLN A 228 -38.86 24.57 -9.11
CA GLN A 228 -38.35 23.85 -7.92
C GLN A 228 -38.42 22.30 -7.95
N ALA A 229 -39.19 21.67 -8.85
CA ALA A 229 -39.28 20.19 -8.95
C ALA A 229 -38.29 19.60 -9.97
N GLU A 230 -37.74 20.42 -10.87
CA GLU A 230 -36.70 20.02 -11.84
C GLU A 230 -35.27 20.27 -11.30
N SER A 231 -35.16 20.85 -10.11
CA SER A 231 -33.87 21.11 -9.46
C SER A 231 -33.31 19.90 -8.70
N GLU A 232 -34.13 18.87 -8.45
CA GLU A 232 -33.68 17.63 -7.81
C GLU A 232 -33.27 16.61 -8.87
N VAL A 233 -31.98 16.28 -8.90
CA VAL A 233 -31.39 15.34 -9.86
C VAL A 233 -30.55 14.27 -9.14
N GLU A 234 -30.43 13.09 -9.75
CA GLU A 234 -29.46 12.06 -9.38
C GLU A 234 -28.45 11.89 -10.52
N PHE A 235 -27.17 12.10 -10.24
CA PHE A 235 -26.09 11.74 -11.16
C PHE A 235 -25.79 10.24 -11.02
N VAL A 236 -25.70 9.51 -12.13
CA VAL A 236 -25.40 8.08 -12.14
C VAL A 236 -24.23 7.83 -13.08
N LEU A 237 -23.17 7.20 -12.54
CA LEU A 237 -21.94 6.86 -13.26
C LEU A 237 -21.47 5.44 -12.87
N VAL A 238 -20.54 4.88 -13.64
CA VAL A 238 -19.93 3.58 -13.34
C VAL A 238 -18.56 3.77 -12.68
N ALA A 239 -18.30 3.06 -11.59
CA ALA A 239 -17.00 3.09 -10.90
C ALA A 239 -16.46 1.67 -10.69
N GLU A 240 -15.26 1.42 -11.21
CA GLU A 240 -14.57 0.14 -11.17
C GLU A 240 -13.06 0.33 -11.07
N ALA A 241 -12.34 -0.66 -10.53
CA ALA A 241 -10.89 -0.64 -10.32
C ALA A 241 -10.08 -0.27 -11.59
N GLY A 242 -8.87 0.26 -11.37
CA GLY A 242 -8.01 0.77 -12.44
C GLY A 242 -8.38 2.19 -12.84
N ILE A 243 -8.08 2.62 -14.07
CA ILE A 243 -8.31 4.01 -14.49
C ILE A 243 -9.74 4.52 -14.29
N LEU A 244 -10.76 3.64 -14.36
CA LEU A 244 -12.16 4.01 -14.18
C LEU A 244 -12.45 4.58 -12.78
N GLU A 245 -11.75 4.13 -11.74
CA GLU A 245 -11.98 4.62 -10.39
C GLU A 245 -11.42 6.05 -10.23
N ALA A 246 -10.25 6.32 -10.82
CA ALA A 246 -9.65 7.65 -10.87
C ALA A 246 -10.51 8.64 -11.67
N GLN A 247 -11.05 8.19 -12.80
CA GLN A 247 -12.00 8.94 -13.63
C GLN A 247 -13.29 9.26 -12.87
N ALA A 248 -13.89 8.26 -12.21
CA ALA A 248 -15.10 8.42 -11.41
C ALA A 248 -14.90 9.40 -10.25
N LEU A 249 -13.74 9.35 -9.57
CA LEU A 249 -13.38 10.30 -8.52
C LEU A 249 -13.25 11.72 -9.05
N LEU A 250 -12.50 11.92 -10.15
CA LEU A 250 -12.35 13.24 -10.76
C LEU A 250 -13.71 13.84 -11.14
N LEU A 251 -14.59 13.03 -11.75
CA LEU A 251 -15.94 13.45 -12.10
C LEU A 251 -16.75 13.84 -10.87
N CYS A 252 -16.76 13.00 -9.82
CA CYS A 252 -17.48 13.29 -8.57
C CYS A 252 -16.99 14.58 -7.90
N GLU A 253 -15.68 14.78 -7.81
CA GLU A 253 -15.11 16.01 -7.25
C GLU A 253 -15.51 17.23 -8.09
N SER A 254 -15.50 17.11 -9.42
CA SER A 254 -15.89 18.20 -10.31
C SER A 254 -17.36 18.59 -10.19
N ILE A 255 -18.26 17.61 -9.97
CA ILE A 255 -19.68 17.89 -9.69
C ILE A 255 -19.78 18.71 -8.40
N ARG A 256 -19.06 18.31 -7.34
CA ARG A 256 -19.06 19.03 -6.06
C ARG A 256 -18.48 20.43 -6.16
N CYS A 257 -17.46 20.64 -6.99
CA CYS A 257 -16.78 21.93 -7.11
C CYS A 257 -17.47 22.90 -8.09
N PHE A 258 -17.97 22.41 -9.22
CA PHE A 258 -18.27 23.28 -10.37
C PHE A 258 -19.70 23.19 -10.89
N ALA A 259 -20.50 22.18 -10.50
CA ALA A 259 -21.87 22.02 -10.99
C ALA A 259 -22.88 23.01 -10.37
N GLY A 260 -22.41 24.05 -9.67
CA GLY A 260 -23.22 25.14 -9.14
C GLY A 260 -24.36 24.67 -8.24
N SER A 261 -25.59 25.00 -8.60
CA SER A 261 -26.80 24.56 -7.87
C SER A 261 -26.92 23.03 -7.72
N TYR A 262 -26.33 22.25 -8.63
CA TYR A 262 -26.33 20.79 -8.59
C TYR A 262 -25.20 20.19 -7.74
N SER A 263 -24.32 21.01 -7.16
CA SER A 263 -23.19 20.54 -6.33
C SER A 263 -23.60 19.71 -5.12
N ARG A 264 -24.86 19.80 -4.68
CA ARG A 264 -25.42 19.04 -3.55
C ARG A 264 -26.34 17.89 -3.98
N SER A 265 -26.55 17.68 -5.27
CA SER A 265 -27.41 16.62 -5.79
C SER A 265 -26.88 15.23 -5.44
N GLN A 266 -27.77 14.24 -5.43
CA GLN A 266 -27.37 12.86 -5.22
C GLN A 266 -26.44 12.40 -6.35
N ILE A 267 -25.39 11.66 -5.99
CA ILE A 267 -24.51 11.00 -6.95
C ILE A 267 -24.49 9.52 -6.57
N THR A 268 -24.71 8.64 -7.54
CA THR A 268 -24.66 7.19 -7.39
C THR A 268 -23.54 6.65 -8.28
N ALA A 269 -22.49 6.15 -7.65
CA ALA A 269 -21.41 5.43 -8.30
C ALA A 269 -21.73 3.93 -8.29
N VAL A 270 -22.15 3.41 -9.44
CA VAL A 270 -22.51 2.00 -9.59
C VAL A 270 -21.27 1.19 -9.94
N SER A 271 -20.97 0.18 -9.13
CA SER A 271 -19.97 -0.83 -9.47
C SER A 271 -20.71 -2.11 -9.89
N PRO A 272 -20.69 -2.49 -11.19
CA PRO A 272 -21.51 -3.57 -11.71
C PRO A 272 -20.86 -4.97 -11.66
N ARG A 273 -19.55 -5.06 -11.40
CA ARG A 273 -18.79 -6.33 -11.39
C ARG A 273 -18.02 -6.50 -10.09
N SER A 274 -18.25 -7.59 -9.36
CA SER A 274 -17.51 -7.91 -8.12
C SER A 274 -16.01 -8.08 -8.34
N SER A 275 -15.58 -8.54 -9.50
CA SER A 275 -14.15 -8.70 -9.82
C SER A 275 -13.42 -7.39 -10.16
N HIS A 276 -14.13 -6.26 -10.25
CA HIS A 276 -13.58 -4.95 -10.59
C HIS A 276 -14.02 -3.86 -9.59
N ARG A 277 -14.19 -4.22 -8.31
CA ARG A 277 -14.58 -3.27 -7.26
C ARG A 277 -13.50 -2.20 -7.07
N PRO A 278 -13.85 -0.90 -6.99
CA PRO A 278 -12.90 0.15 -6.66
C PRO A 278 -12.13 -0.14 -5.37
N SER A 279 -10.95 0.47 -5.24
CA SER A 279 -10.15 0.38 -4.02
C SER A 279 -10.91 0.93 -2.81
N PRO A 280 -10.62 0.43 -1.58
CA PRO A 280 -11.22 0.97 -0.36
C PRO A 280 -11.03 2.49 -0.22
N SER A 281 -9.85 3.00 -0.59
CA SER A 281 -9.58 4.45 -0.61
C SER A 281 -10.52 5.24 -1.51
N THR A 282 -10.91 4.67 -2.65
CA THR A 282 -11.89 5.31 -3.55
C THR A 282 -13.28 5.29 -2.94
N ILE A 283 -13.67 4.19 -2.30
CA ILE A 283 -14.97 4.07 -1.62
C ILE A 283 -15.06 5.08 -0.46
N ASP A 284 -14.01 5.21 0.36
CA ASP A 284 -13.93 6.22 1.43
C ASP A 284 -14.05 7.64 0.86
N ARG A 285 -13.44 7.90 -0.30
CA ARG A 285 -13.51 9.21 -0.95
C ARG A 285 -14.90 9.47 -1.53
N PHE A 286 -15.58 8.46 -2.07
CA PHE A 286 -17.00 8.57 -2.42
C PHE A 286 -17.84 8.95 -1.21
N GLU A 287 -17.64 8.31 -0.06
CA GLU A 287 -18.35 8.65 1.17
C GLU A 287 -18.09 10.11 1.59
N GLN A 288 -16.83 10.56 1.58
CA GLN A 288 -16.46 11.96 1.87
C GLN A 288 -17.14 12.97 0.92
N LEU A 289 -17.35 12.59 -0.34
CA LEU A 289 -18.03 13.40 -1.35
C LEU A 289 -19.56 13.29 -1.27
N GLY A 290 -20.11 12.48 -0.36
CA GLY A 290 -21.54 12.18 -0.29
C GLY A 290 -22.04 11.50 -1.56
N VAL A 291 -21.22 10.60 -2.12
CA VAL A 291 -21.56 9.74 -3.25
C VAL A 291 -22.06 8.41 -2.70
N GLU A 292 -23.23 7.98 -3.14
CA GLU A 292 -23.75 6.65 -2.85
C GLU A 292 -22.98 5.62 -3.68
N TYR A 293 -22.23 4.76 -3.00
CA TYR A 293 -21.57 3.63 -3.64
C TYR A 293 -22.51 2.43 -3.72
N LEU A 294 -22.85 2.03 -4.95
CA LEU A 294 -23.78 0.93 -5.21
C LEU A 294 -23.03 -0.28 -5.80
N ALA A 295 -22.64 -1.21 -4.95
CA ALA A 295 -22.04 -2.48 -5.35
C ALA A 295 -23.12 -3.50 -5.72
N ILE A 296 -23.32 -3.72 -7.03
CA ILE A 296 -24.26 -4.72 -7.56
C ILE A 296 -23.54 -5.67 -8.52
N GLU A 297 -24.15 -6.83 -8.77
CA GLU A 297 -23.67 -7.77 -9.77
C GLU A 297 -24.62 -7.73 -10.97
N ILE A 298 -24.11 -7.34 -12.14
CA ILE A 298 -24.88 -7.20 -13.37
C ILE A 298 -24.54 -8.33 -14.33
N ASP A 299 -25.57 -9.10 -14.69
CA ASP A 299 -25.53 -10.03 -15.81
C ASP A 299 -25.72 -9.29 -17.14
N SER A 300 -24.58 -8.97 -17.77
CA SER A 300 -24.51 -8.24 -19.03
C SER A 300 -24.76 -9.17 -20.20
N CYS A 301 -25.68 -8.80 -21.09
CA CYS A 301 -25.94 -9.56 -22.32
C CYS A 301 -24.80 -9.48 -23.36
N CYS A 302 -23.84 -8.57 -23.16
CA CYS A 302 -22.70 -8.36 -24.03
C CYS A 302 -21.48 -7.92 -23.19
N PRO A 303 -20.86 -8.82 -22.40
CA PRO A 303 -19.80 -8.47 -21.45
C PRO A 303 -18.53 -7.94 -22.12
N GLN A 304 -18.25 -8.32 -23.37
CA GLN A 304 -17.13 -7.80 -24.15
C GLN A 304 -17.30 -6.33 -24.54
N TYR A 305 -18.54 -5.83 -24.57
CA TYR A 305 -18.85 -4.44 -24.90
C TYR A 305 -19.09 -3.64 -23.62
N GLY A 306 -18.05 -2.96 -23.12
CA GLY A 306 -18.07 -2.20 -21.86
C GLY A 306 -19.33 -1.35 -21.63
N PRO A 307 -19.84 -0.56 -22.60
CA PRO A 307 -21.07 0.22 -22.45
C PRO A 307 -22.33 -0.58 -22.10
N SER A 308 -22.33 -1.90 -22.32
CA SER A 308 -23.41 -2.80 -21.88
C SER A 308 -23.64 -2.71 -20.37
N TYR A 309 -22.57 -2.69 -19.57
CA TYR A 309 -22.68 -2.57 -18.11
C TYR A 309 -23.32 -1.25 -17.68
N ARG A 310 -22.99 -0.14 -18.37
CA ARG A 310 -23.61 1.18 -18.12
C ARG A 310 -25.12 1.15 -18.37
N ILE A 311 -25.57 0.53 -19.47
CA ILE A 311 -27.00 0.43 -19.81
C ILE A 311 -27.76 -0.30 -18.70
N HIS A 312 -27.26 -1.47 -18.29
CA HIS A 312 -27.87 -2.26 -17.23
C HIS A 312 -27.85 -1.53 -15.86
N SER A 313 -26.74 -0.86 -15.54
CA SER A 313 -26.62 -0.05 -14.31
C SER A 313 -27.65 1.06 -14.23
N LEU A 314 -27.92 1.75 -15.35
CA LEU A 314 -28.90 2.83 -15.41
C LEU A 314 -30.33 2.32 -15.31
N ALA A 315 -30.65 1.21 -15.97
CA ALA A 315 -31.97 0.58 -15.82
C ALA A 315 -32.21 0.12 -14.38
N HIS A 316 -31.17 -0.35 -13.69
CA HIS A 316 -31.23 -0.65 -12.26
C HIS A 316 -31.44 0.62 -11.41
N ALA A 317 -30.69 1.69 -11.68
CA ALA A 317 -30.82 2.96 -10.98
C ALA A 317 -32.22 3.58 -11.18
N GLU A 318 -32.79 3.52 -12.38
CA GLU A 318 -34.12 4.06 -12.70
C GLU A 318 -35.25 3.36 -11.93
N LYS A 319 -35.11 2.05 -11.65
CA LYS A 319 -36.06 1.27 -10.84
C LYS A 319 -36.04 1.66 -9.36
N ARG A 320 -34.94 2.24 -8.86
CA ARG A 320 -34.80 2.63 -7.45
C ARG A 320 -35.58 3.93 -7.18
N PRO A 321 -36.13 4.09 -5.97
CA PRO A 321 -36.63 5.39 -5.51
C PRO A 321 -35.51 6.42 -5.53
N GLY A 322 -35.78 7.63 -6.00
CA GLY A 322 -34.78 8.69 -6.07
C GLY A 322 -35.34 9.96 -6.74
N PRO A 323 -34.49 10.97 -6.93
CA PRO A 323 -34.83 12.23 -7.59
C PRO A 323 -35.56 12.04 -8.92
N PRO A 324 -36.45 12.99 -9.31
CA PRO A 324 -37.31 12.86 -10.48
C PRO A 324 -36.56 12.86 -11.81
N VAL A 325 -35.31 13.33 -11.83
CA VAL A 325 -34.45 13.37 -13.02
C VAL A 325 -33.16 12.58 -12.74
N ILE A 326 -32.79 11.72 -13.68
CA ILE A 326 -31.52 10.99 -13.68
C ILE A 326 -30.61 11.60 -14.73
N ILE A 327 -29.35 11.85 -14.35
CA ILE A 327 -28.28 12.31 -15.22
C ILE A 327 -27.28 11.16 -15.38
N GLN A 328 -27.31 10.49 -16.53
CA GLN A 328 -26.29 9.52 -16.93
C GLN A 328 -25.01 10.27 -17.30
N LEU A 329 -23.87 9.76 -16.81
CA LEU A 329 -22.54 10.27 -17.15
C LEU A 329 -21.58 9.12 -17.50
N ASP A 330 -20.71 9.36 -18.48
CA ASP A 330 -19.47 8.60 -18.59
C ASP A 330 -18.44 9.11 -17.58
N SER A 331 -17.69 8.20 -16.97
CA SER A 331 -16.74 8.52 -15.90
C SER A 331 -15.54 9.33 -16.39
N ASP A 332 -15.21 9.24 -17.68
CA ASP A 332 -14.13 9.98 -18.35
C ASP A 332 -14.53 11.43 -18.75
N ALA A 333 -15.31 12.09 -17.90
CA ALA A 333 -15.77 13.46 -18.09
C ALA A 333 -15.59 14.35 -16.84
N VAL A 334 -15.70 15.67 -17.00
CA VAL A 334 -15.50 16.65 -15.92
C VAL A 334 -16.44 17.85 -16.08
N PHE A 335 -17.01 18.31 -14.96
CA PHE A 335 -17.75 19.58 -14.91
C PHE A 335 -16.80 20.74 -14.60
N ILE A 336 -17.01 21.87 -15.28
CA ILE A 336 -16.19 23.07 -15.10
C ILE A 336 -17.04 24.35 -14.94
N ALA A 337 -18.36 24.23 -15.06
CA ALA A 337 -19.33 25.26 -14.70
C ALA A 337 -20.72 24.62 -14.47
N GLU A 338 -21.68 25.41 -13.99
CA GLU A 338 -23.05 24.94 -13.76
C GLU A 338 -23.72 24.51 -15.09
N PRO A 339 -24.16 23.25 -15.22
CA PRO A 339 -24.85 22.78 -16.41
C PRO A 339 -26.31 23.24 -16.48
N ASP A 340 -26.86 23.31 -17.70
CA ASP A 340 -28.31 23.32 -17.94
C ASP A 340 -28.83 21.90 -18.22
N PHE A 341 -29.55 21.32 -17.25
CA PHE A 341 -30.28 20.05 -17.40
C PHE A 341 -31.79 20.23 -17.50
N SER A 342 -32.28 21.44 -17.74
CA SER A 342 -33.72 21.68 -17.82
C SER A 342 -34.35 20.87 -18.94
N LEU A 343 -35.39 20.11 -18.61
CA LEU A 343 -36.07 19.23 -19.57
C LEU A 343 -37.23 19.96 -20.27
N GLY A 344 -37.82 20.97 -19.63
CA GLY A 344 -39.01 21.64 -20.15
C GLY A 344 -40.12 20.63 -20.39
N THR A 345 -40.76 20.65 -21.56
CA THR A 345 -41.80 19.67 -21.92
C THR A 345 -41.24 18.32 -22.40
N CYS A 346 -39.92 18.18 -22.52
CA CYS A 346 -39.29 16.95 -23.00
C CYS A 346 -39.17 15.90 -21.88
N SER A 347 -39.05 14.63 -22.29
CA SER A 347 -38.82 13.52 -21.37
C SER A 347 -37.33 13.30 -21.10
N ALA A 348 -36.47 13.72 -22.03
CA ALA A 348 -35.02 13.65 -21.89
C ALA A 348 -34.32 14.83 -22.56
N ALA A 349 -33.04 15.01 -22.26
CA ALA A 349 -32.13 15.92 -22.94
C ALA A 349 -30.76 15.25 -23.16
N ALA A 350 -30.21 15.41 -24.37
CA ALA A 350 -28.92 14.81 -24.74
C ALA A 350 -28.23 15.61 -25.85
N ARG A 351 -26.94 15.35 -26.08
CA ARG A 351 -26.23 15.82 -27.27
C ARG A 351 -26.40 14.81 -28.42
N PRO A 352 -26.46 15.25 -29.68
CA PRO A 352 -26.25 14.35 -30.82
C PRO A 352 -24.86 13.70 -30.75
N VAL A 353 -24.69 12.57 -31.44
CA VAL A 353 -23.36 11.98 -31.66
C VAL A 353 -22.38 12.96 -32.29
N ASP A 354 -21.09 12.78 -31.99
CA ASP A 354 -20.07 13.72 -32.45
C ASP A 354 -19.85 13.64 -33.94
N SER A 355 -19.72 12.42 -34.48
CA SER A 355 -19.56 12.14 -35.91
C SER A 355 -20.62 11.13 -36.39
N LYS A 356 -20.73 10.98 -37.71
CA LYS A 356 -21.74 10.12 -38.34
C LYS A 356 -21.66 8.66 -37.90
N GLY A 357 -20.46 8.08 -37.82
CA GLY A 357 -20.24 6.69 -37.41
C GLY A 357 -21.15 5.69 -38.14
N MET A 358 -21.89 4.88 -37.37
CA MET A 358 -22.86 3.92 -37.90
C MET A 358 -24.27 4.51 -38.14
N CYS A 359 -24.47 5.81 -37.93
CA CYS A 359 -25.77 6.46 -38.16
C CYS A 359 -26.10 6.47 -39.66
N THR A 360 -27.38 6.50 -40.00
CA THR A 360 -27.85 6.66 -41.39
C THR A 360 -28.19 8.12 -41.70
N THR A 361 -27.81 8.60 -42.88
CA THR A 361 -28.25 9.88 -43.47
C THR A 361 -29.55 9.75 -44.28
N GLY A 362 -30.03 8.52 -44.51
CA GLY A 362 -31.23 8.21 -45.28
C GLY A 362 -31.04 7.03 -46.23
N PRO A 363 -31.98 6.80 -47.17
CA PRO A 363 -32.01 5.62 -48.05
C PRO A 363 -30.73 5.31 -48.85
N ASP A 364 -29.95 6.34 -49.19
CA ASP A 364 -28.71 6.20 -49.96
C ASP A 364 -27.48 5.90 -49.09
N ASP A 365 -27.66 5.83 -47.77
CA ASP A 365 -26.58 5.57 -46.82
C ASP A 365 -26.31 4.05 -46.68
N PRO A 366 -25.03 3.61 -46.67
CA PRO A 366 -24.69 2.20 -46.45
C PRO A 366 -25.22 1.60 -45.14
N PHE A 367 -25.46 2.43 -44.12
CA PHE A 367 -26.03 2.00 -42.83
C PHE A 367 -27.55 2.05 -42.78
N ASP A 368 -28.24 2.49 -43.85
CA ASP A 368 -29.70 2.54 -43.87
C ASP A 368 -30.37 1.18 -43.67
N PRO A 369 -29.96 0.10 -44.38
CA PRO A 369 -30.53 -1.23 -44.18
C PRO A 369 -30.35 -1.72 -42.73
N TYR A 370 -29.19 -1.41 -42.13
CA TYR A 370 -28.90 -1.71 -40.73
C TYR A 370 -29.90 -1.00 -39.80
N TRP A 371 -30.10 0.31 -39.97
CA TRP A 371 -31.05 1.08 -39.15
C TRP A 371 -32.51 0.64 -39.33
N ARG A 372 -32.93 0.28 -40.54
CA ARG A 372 -34.26 -0.29 -40.78
C ARG A 372 -34.48 -1.59 -40.01
N GLN A 373 -33.45 -2.43 -39.94
CA GLN A 373 -33.49 -3.66 -39.15
C GLN A 373 -33.52 -3.38 -37.64
N LEU A 374 -32.76 -2.39 -37.16
CA LEU A 374 -32.84 -1.96 -35.76
C LEU A 374 -34.25 -1.48 -35.38
N CYS A 375 -34.85 -0.65 -36.25
CA CYS A 375 -36.24 -0.19 -36.11
C CYS A 375 -37.24 -1.35 -36.04
N ALA A 376 -37.13 -2.32 -36.95
CA ALA A 376 -37.99 -3.49 -36.97
C ALA A 376 -37.89 -4.31 -35.66
N LEU A 377 -36.68 -4.53 -35.15
CA LEU A 377 -36.45 -5.25 -33.89
C LEU A 377 -36.94 -4.48 -32.67
N ALA A 378 -36.85 -3.15 -32.69
CA ALA A 378 -37.33 -2.27 -31.63
C ALA A 378 -38.84 -2.00 -31.68
N GLY A 379 -39.51 -2.34 -32.78
CA GLY A 379 -40.92 -2.00 -33.01
C GLY A 379 -41.14 -0.51 -33.25
N VAL A 380 -40.15 0.16 -33.84
CA VAL A 380 -40.19 1.59 -34.18
C VAL A 380 -40.39 1.74 -35.69
N ASP A 381 -41.31 2.61 -36.09
CA ASP A 381 -41.40 3.02 -37.49
C ASP A 381 -40.18 3.89 -37.83
N TYR A 382 -39.44 3.45 -38.84
CA TYR A 382 -38.23 4.12 -39.32
C TYR A 382 -38.49 5.60 -39.67
N GLU A 383 -39.66 5.93 -40.22
CA GLU A 383 -39.96 7.32 -40.61
C GLU A 383 -40.21 8.25 -39.41
N HIS A 384 -40.55 7.69 -38.25
CA HIS A 384 -40.70 8.45 -37.00
C HIS A 384 -39.38 8.76 -36.29
N LEU A 385 -38.24 8.26 -36.79
CA LEU A 385 -36.94 8.65 -36.26
C LEU A 385 -36.68 10.14 -36.53
N PRO A 386 -36.44 10.97 -35.49
CA PRO A 386 -36.10 12.37 -35.68
C PRO A 386 -34.78 12.53 -36.44
N ILE A 387 -34.58 13.70 -37.04
CA ILE A 387 -33.30 14.08 -37.65
C ILE A 387 -32.55 14.97 -36.67
N VAL A 388 -31.31 14.60 -36.36
CA VAL A 388 -30.38 15.39 -35.55
C VAL A 388 -29.14 15.74 -36.37
N ARG A 389 -28.39 16.76 -35.94
CA ARG A 389 -27.15 17.17 -36.59
C ARG A 389 -25.95 16.75 -35.75
N THR A 390 -24.95 16.12 -36.37
CA THR A 390 -23.70 15.72 -35.68
C THR A 390 -22.99 16.94 -35.09
N SER A 391 -22.26 16.73 -33.99
CA SER A 391 -21.60 17.84 -33.28
C SER A 391 -20.37 18.41 -34.01
N ASP A 392 -19.71 17.61 -34.85
CA ASP A 392 -18.45 17.97 -35.53
C ASP A 392 -18.62 18.87 -36.76
N ASN A 393 -19.51 18.50 -37.66
CA ASN A 393 -19.68 19.10 -38.99
C ASN A 393 -21.16 19.37 -39.34
N GLY A 394 -22.10 19.07 -38.43
CA GLY A 394 -23.51 19.40 -38.59
C GLY A 394 -24.27 18.50 -39.57
N LEU A 395 -23.74 17.32 -39.92
CA LEU A 395 -24.38 16.38 -40.83
C LEU A 395 -25.72 15.89 -40.27
N ALA A 396 -26.76 15.89 -41.11
CA ALA A 396 -28.08 15.42 -40.74
C ALA A 396 -28.11 13.87 -40.72
N VAL A 397 -28.39 13.29 -39.56
CA VAL A 397 -28.50 11.84 -39.37
C VAL A 397 -29.80 11.50 -38.63
N ARG A 398 -30.33 10.30 -38.84
CA ARG A 398 -31.44 9.79 -38.03
C ARG A 398 -31.00 9.64 -36.57
N ALA A 399 -31.92 9.93 -35.65
CA ALA A 399 -31.63 10.24 -34.26
C ALA A 399 -30.67 9.25 -33.61
N SER A 400 -29.47 9.73 -33.30
CA SER A 400 -28.46 9.04 -32.53
C SER A 400 -27.87 10.04 -31.55
N TYR A 401 -28.03 9.75 -30.26
CA TYR A 401 -27.60 10.63 -29.18
C TYR A 401 -26.34 10.08 -28.52
N ASN A 402 -25.47 10.98 -28.09
CA ASN A 402 -24.23 10.62 -27.40
C ASN A 402 -24.55 10.00 -26.02
N GLY A 403 -23.85 8.91 -25.69
CA GLY A 403 -24.03 8.20 -24.42
C GLY A 403 -23.25 8.79 -23.24
N GLY A 404 -22.40 9.80 -23.47
CA GLY A 404 -21.58 10.41 -22.41
C GLY A 404 -22.35 11.33 -21.47
N LEU A 405 -23.50 11.85 -21.90
CA LEU A 405 -24.36 12.70 -21.07
C LEU A 405 -25.82 12.63 -21.52
N ILE A 406 -26.69 12.11 -20.66
CA ILE A 406 -28.14 12.07 -20.90
C ILE A 406 -28.87 12.45 -19.61
N ALA A 407 -29.77 13.44 -19.68
CA ALA A 407 -30.72 13.76 -18.62
C ALA A 407 -32.08 13.17 -18.98
N ALA A 408 -32.76 12.45 -18.08
CA ALA A 408 -34.09 11.89 -18.34
C ALA A 408 -34.98 11.90 -17.11
N ARG A 409 -36.30 12.06 -17.30
CA ARG A 409 -37.28 11.92 -16.23
C ARG A 409 -37.34 10.46 -15.81
N ARG A 410 -37.14 10.16 -14.52
CA ARG A 410 -37.22 8.79 -13.99
C ARG A 410 -38.54 8.11 -14.34
N ALA A 411 -39.65 8.85 -14.25
CA ALA A 411 -40.99 8.35 -14.55
C ALA A 411 -41.21 7.96 -16.03
N SER A 412 -40.30 8.31 -16.94
CA SER A 412 -40.40 7.91 -18.35
C SER A 412 -40.07 6.43 -18.57
N GLY A 413 -39.30 5.80 -17.68
CA GLY A 413 -38.85 4.41 -17.87
C GLY A 413 -37.90 4.26 -19.06
N LEU A 414 -37.23 5.34 -19.46
CA LEU A 414 -36.44 5.41 -20.69
C LEU A 414 -35.19 4.53 -20.61
N PHE A 415 -34.52 4.47 -19.46
CA PHE A 415 -33.33 3.62 -19.30
C PHE A 415 -33.66 2.13 -19.26
N GLN A 416 -34.78 1.75 -18.62
CA GLN A 416 -35.31 0.39 -18.68
C GLN A 416 -35.67 -0.04 -20.10
N ARG A 417 -36.37 0.82 -20.85
CA ARG A 417 -36.70 0.52 -22.24
C ARG A 417 -35.45 0.45 -23.14
N THR A 418 -34.43 1.26 -22.83
CA THR A 418 -33.13 1.20 -23.49
C THR A 418 -32.46 -0.15 -23.26
N GLU A 419 -32.48 -0.67 -22.02
CA GLU A 419 -32.00 -2.02 -21.69
C GLU A 419 -32.75 -3.10 -22.48
N ASP A 420 -34.08 -3.04 -22.51
CA ASP A 420 -34.90 -4.04 -23.21
C ASP A 420 -34.61 -4.10 -24.71
N ILE A 421 -34.50 -2.93 -25.36
CA ILE A 421 -34.16 -2.83 -26.78
C ILE A 421 -32.73 -3.31 -26.99
N PHE A 422 -31.78 -2.87 -26.17
CA PHE A 422 -30.38 -3.29 -26.30
C PHE A 422 -30.23 -4.81 -26.23
N ARG A 423 -30.89 -5.48 -25.27
CA ARG A 423 -30.90 -6.96 -25.17
C ARG A 423 -31.44 -7.63 -26.44
N LYS A 424 -32.50 -7.08 -27.05
CA LYS A 424 -33.04 -7.59 -28.32
C LYS A 424 -32.03 -7.45 -29.47
N LEU A 425 -31.38 -6.29 -29.58
CA LEU A 425 -30.39 -6.03 -30.62
C LEU A 425 -29.17 -6.96 -30.50
N VAL A 426 -28.67 -7.16 -29.28
CA VAL A 426 -27.56 -8.09 -29.01
C VAL A 426 -27.97 -9.54 -29.30
N SER A 427 -29.17 -9.95 -28.89
CA SER A 427 -29.68 -11.32 -29.15
C SER A 427 -29.84 -11.59 -30.65
N ALA A 428 -30.17 -10.57 -31.44
CA ALA A 428 -30.22 -10.64 -32.89
C ALA A 428 -28.83 -10.48 -33.57
N ASN A 429 -27.75 -10.39 -32.79
CA ASN A 429 -26.37 -10.20 -33.25
C ASN A 429 -26.21 -8.99 -34.18
N MET A 430 -26.89 -7.89 -33.85
CA MET A 430 -26.83 -6.64 -34.62
C MET A 430 -25.48 -5.94 -34.41
N LYS A 431 -24.51 -6.23 -35.29
CA LYS A 431 -23.18 -5.63 -35.31
C LYS A 431 -23.08 -4.64 -36.47
N PRO A 432 -22.88 -3.33 -36.23
CA PRO A 432 -22.90 -2.34 -37.31
C PRO A 432 -21.80 -2.53 -38.36
N TRP A 433 -20.65 -3.09 -37.98
CA TRP A 433 -19.44 -3.14 -38.81
C TRP A 433 -19.14 -4.51 -39.42
N ALA A 434 -19.88 -5.56 -39.03
CA ALA A 434 -19.86 -6.90 -39.62
C ALA A 434 -18.47 -7.44 -40.06
N GLY A 435 -17.47 -7.44 -39.17
CA GLY A 435 -16.11 -7.94 -39.44
C GLY A 435 -15.09 -6.88 -39.86
N ALA A 436 -15.48 -5.61 -39.93
CA ALA A 436 -14.60 -4.46 -40.11
C ALA A 436 -14.61 -3.56 -38.86
N GLU A 437 -14.47 -4.18 -37.67
CA GLU A 437 -14.61 -3.47 -36.40
C GLU A 437 -13.60 -2.33 -36.25
N PRO A 438 -14.05 -1.10 -35.97
CA PRO A 438 -13.17 0.04 -35.78
C PRO A 438 -12.34 -0.07 -34.50
N THR A 439 -11.14 0.49 -34.53
CA THR A 439 -10.33 0.74 -33.34
C THR A 439 -10.74 2.08 -32.72
N TYR A 440 -11.04 2.08 -31.43
CA TYR A 440 -11.42 3.30 -30.69
C TYR A 440 -10.47 3.56 -29.52
N ASN A 441 -10.05 4.80 -29.37
CA ASN A 441 -9.36 5.27 -28.17
C ASN A 441 -10.39 5.78 -27.16
N THR A 442 -10.50 5.12 -26.01
CA THR A 442 -11.49 5.39 -24.97
C THR A 442 -10.83 5.82 -23.67
N GLY A 443 -11.60 6.26 -22.68
CA GLY A 443 -11.09 6.50 -21.32
C GLY A 443 -10.40 5.28 -20.70
N THR A 444 -10.72 4.07 -21.14
CA THR A 444 -10.12 2.82 -20.65
C THR A 444 -8.99 2.28 -21.54
N GLY A 445 -8.52 3.07 -22.51
CA GLY A 445 -7.49 2.68 -23.47
C GLY A 445 -8.04 2.33 -24.86
N ILE A 446 -7.19 1.70 -25.67
CA ILE A 446 -7.49 1.37 -27.08
C ILE A 446 -8.28 0.05 -27.15
N LEU A 447 -9.47 0.10 -27.72
CA LEU A 447 -10.36 -1.04 -27.93
C LEU A 447 -10.38 -1.45 -29.42
N GLN A 448 -10.40 -2.76 -29.68
CA GLN A 448 -10.48 -3.35 -31.02
C GLN A 448 -11.14 -4.73 -30.98
N GLY A 449 -11.55 -5.24 -32.16
CA GLY A 449 -12.13 -6.58 -32.30
C GLY A 449 -13.47 -6.72 -31.60
N GLU A 450 -13.64 -7.79 -30.80
CA GLU A 450 -14.92 -8.08 -30.15
C GLU A 450 -15.42 -6.96 -29.22
N ALA A 451 -14.51 -6.19 -28.62
CA ALA A 451 -14.86 -5.07 -27.73
C ALA A 451 -15.53 -3.90 -28.47
N THR A 452 -15.32 -3.77 -29.78
CA THR A 452 -15.90 -2.71 -30.63
C THR A 452 -16.92 -3.25 -31.63
N ALA A 453 -17.19 -4.55 -31.64
CA ALA A 453 -18.15 -5.19 -32.55
C ALA A 453 -19.57 -4.63 -32.45
N PHE A 454 -19.98 -4.18 -31.26
CA PHE A 454 -21.28 -3.56 -31.01
C PHE A 454 -21.22 -2.03 -30.89
N TRP A 455 -20.13 -1.40 -31.31
CA TRP A 455 -19.93 0.04 -31.09
C TRP A 455 -21.03 0.91 -31.71
N GLY A 456 -21.61 1.79 -30.90
CA GLY A 456 -22.75 2.63 -31.27
C GLY A 456 -24.11 2.01 -30.93
N THR A 457 -24.21 0.69 -30.70
CA THR A 457 -25.50 0.03 -30.42
C THR A 457 -26.17 0.60 -29.16
N SER A 458 -25.40 1.05 -28.16
CA SER A 458 -25.96 1.76 -27.00
C SER A 458 -26.67 3.06 -27.36
N GLN A 459 -26.12 3.81 -28.32
CA GLN A 459 -26.68 5.09 -28.78
C GLN A 459 -27.96 4.86 -29.59
N ALA A 460 -27.96 3.86 -30.48
CA ALA A 460 -29.17 3.46 -31.20
C ALA A 460 -30.26 2.93 -30.27
N ALA A 461 -29.91 2.09 -29.29
CA ALA A 461 -30.88 1.55 -28.34
C ALA A 461 -31.60 2.67 -27.58
N PHE A 462 -30.86 3.70 -27.12
CA PHE A 462 -31.46 4.86 -26.45
C PHE A 462 -32.39 5.65 -27.39
N SER A 463 -31.95 5.94 -28.62
CA SER A 463 -32.78 6.65 -29.60
C SER A 463 -34.07 5.90 -29.93
N LEU A 464 -33.97 4.59 -30.13
CA LEU A 464 -35.14 3.73 -30.39
C LEU A 464 -36.05 3.66 -29.17
N ALA A 465 -35.51 3.62 -27.96
CA ALA A 465 -36.29 3.67 -26.73
C ALA A 465 -37.06 4.98 -26.60
N ALA A 466 -36.43 6.12 -26.94
CA ALA A 466 -37.10 7.41 -26.91
C ALA A 466 -38.32 7.43 -27.86
N VAL A 467 -38.13 6.99 -29.10
CA VAL A 467 -39.22 6.96 -30.10
C VAL A 467 -40.29 5.92 -29.74
N ALA A 468 -39.90 4.71 -29.33
CA ALA A 468 -40.83 3.65 -28.91
C ALA A 468 -41.68 4.03 -27.69
N GLY A 469 -41.14 4.87 -26.80
CA GLY A 469 -41.86 5.41 -25.64
C GLY A 469 -42.62 6.70 -25.93
N ASN A 470 -42.61 7.20 -27.17
CA ASN A 470 -43.16 8.51 -27.55
C ASN A 470 -42.59 9.67 -26.71
N HIS A 471 -41.28 9.60 -26.44
CA HIS A 471 -40.53 10.57 -25.64
C HIS A 471 -39.76 11.52 -26.56
N SER A 472 -39.95 12.83 -26.37
CA SER A 472 -39.12 13.85 -27.01
C SER A 472 -37.80 14.06 -26.26
N VAL A 473 -36.74 14.30 -27.03
CA VAL A 473 -35.38 14.58 -26.54
C VAL A 473 -34.99 16.01 -26.89
N ARG A 474 -34.77 16.85 -25.87
CA ARG A 474 -34.21 18.19 -26.03
C ARG A 474 -32.72 18.11 -26.37
N LEU A 475 -32.26 18.93 -27.30
CA LEU A 475 -30.83 19.02 -27.58
C LEU A 475 -30.14 19.90 -26.54
N LEU A 476 -29.10 19.36 -25.89
CA LEU A 476 -28.23 20.12 -25.02
C LEU A 476 -27.31 21.06 -25.86
N PRO A 477 -26.95 22.23 -25.32
CA PRO A 477 -26.06 23.16 -26.01
C PRO A 477 -24.64 22.58 -26.16
N ALA A 478 -23.87 23.08 -27.12
CA ALA A 478 -22.50 22.60 -27.40
C ALA A 478 -21.51 22.78 -26.23
N THR A 479 -21.89 23.53 -25.20
CA THR A 479 -21.16 23.69 -23.94
C THR A 479 -21.21 22.46 -23.04
N HIS A 480 -22.04 21.46 -23.39
CA HIS A 480 -22.23 20.22 -22.67
C HIS A 480 -21.70 19.03 -23.46
N ASN A 481 -21.03 18.11 -22.76
CA ASN A 481 -20.44 16.91 -23.35
C ASN A 481 -19.49 17.25 -24.50
N PHE A 482 -18.64 18.25 -24.27
CA PHE A 482 -17.70 18.75 -25.26
C PHE A 482 -16.56 17.73 -25.48
N PRO A 483 -16.39 17.15 -26.68
CA PRO A 483 -15.40 16.11 -26.93
C PRO A 483 -14.00 16.70 -27.06
N LEU A 484 -13.19 16.62 -26.00
CA LEU A 484 -11.87 17.26 -25.95
C LEU A 484 -10.92 16.78 -27.05
N HIS A 485 -10.99 15.50 -27.39
CA HIS A 485 -10.19 14.88 -28.45
C HIS A 485 -10.44 15.47 -29.85
N ASN A 486 -11.59 16.11 -30.07
CA ASN A 486 -11.97 16.77 -31.32
C ASN A 486 -11.84 18.30 -31.24
N PHE A 487 -11.08 18.83 -30.28
CA PHE A 487 -10.90 20.26 -30.13
C PHE A 487 -10.36 20.89 -31.42
N ASN A 488 -11.14 21.83 -31.96
CA ASN A 488 -10.76 22.68 -33.07
C ASN A 488 -11.05 24.14 -32.69
N PRO A 489 -10.04 25.01 -32.58
CA PRO A 489 -10.23 26.41 -32.19
C PRO A 489 -11.23 27.19 -33.06
N ALA A 490 -11.43 26.79 -34.32
CA ALA A 490 -12.33 27.48 -35.24
C ALA A 490 -13.81 27.16 -35.02
N THR A 491 -14.12 25.99 -34.45
CA THR A 491 -15.50 25.49 -34.28
C THR A 491 -15.87 25.22 -32.83
N ALA A 492 -14.90 25.25 -31.91
CA ALA A 492 -15.14 25.07 -30.49
C ALA A 492 -16.05 26.19 -29.93
N PRO A 493 -16.98 25.85 -29.02
CA PRO A 493 -17.72 26.85 -28.28
C PRO A 493 -16.76 27.71 -27.45
N ASP A 494 -17.20 28.92 -27.09
CA ASP A 494 -16.44 29.80 -26.19
C ASP A 494 -15.99 29.01 -24.93
N PRO A 495 -14.68 28.86 -24.68
CA PRO A 495 -14.17 28.14 -23.52
C PRO A 495 -14.72 28.67 -22.20
N ALA A 496 -15.06 29.97 -22.14
CA ALA A 496 -15.65 30.58 -20.96
C ALA A 496 -17.07 30.04 -20.65
N ARG A 497 -17.75 29.47 -21.64
CA ARG A 497 -19.13 28.97 -21.52
C ARG A 497 -19.21 27.45 -21.40
N LEU A 498 -18.09 26.72 -21.56
CA LEU A 498 -18.05 25.27 -21.37
C LEU A 498 -18.49 24.90 -19.96
N ALA A 499 -19.37 23.91 -19.85
CA ALA A 499 -19.88 23.42 -18.57
C ALA A 499 -19.45 21.97 -18.30
N HIS A 500 -19.35 21.14 -19.35
CA HIS A 500 -19.03 19.72 -19.23
C HIS A 500 -18.12 19.27 -20.38
N ILE A 501 -16.95 18.73 -20.04
CA ILE A 501 -15.93 18.27 -20.98
C ILE A 501 -15.83 16.74 -20.91
N HIS A 502 -15.92 16.07 -22.07
CA HIS A 502 -15.69 14.64 -22.23
C HIS A 502 -14.25 14.44 -22.73
N TYR A 503 -13.35 13.99 -21.86
CA TYR A 503 -11.90 13.98 -22.13
C TYR A 503 -11.37 12.63 -22.62
N HIS A 504 -12.15 11.55 -22.55
CA HIS A 504 -11.72 10.20 -22.93
C HIS A 504 -10.39 9.80 -22.27
N GLY A 505 -9.40 9.35 -23.06
CA GLY A 505 -8.10 8.96 -22.55
C GLY A 505 -7.14 10.14 -22.28
N LEU A 506 -7.47 11.38 -22.67
CA LEU A 506 -6.50 12.49 -22.75
C LEU A 506 -5.96 12.96 -21.38
N PHE A 507 -6.63 12.58 -20.29
CA PHE A 507 -6.22 12.90 -18.93
C PHE A 507 -5.32 11.83 -18.31
N SER A 508 -5.17 10.67 -18.95
CA SER A 508 -4.36 9.55 -18.46
C SER A 508 -2.87 9.79 -18.69
N GLU A 509 -2.03 9.27 -17.79
CA GLU A 509 -0.56 9.40 -17.85
C GLU A 509 0.03 8.84 -19.16
N ASP A 510 -0.55 7.76 -19.67
CA ASP A 510 -0.11 7.08 -20.89
C ASP A 510 -0.72 7.66 -22.19
N SER A 511 -1.44 8.78 -22.12
CA SER A 511 -2.05 9.38 -23.31
C SER A 511 -0.98 9.84 -24.31
N ALA A 512 -0.94 9.19 -25.48
CA ALA A 512 -0.11 9.61 -26.61
C ALA A 512 -0.68 10.81 -27.38
N THR A 513 -1.97 11.14 -27.19
CA THR A 513 -2.65 12.25 -27.87
C THR A 513 -2.39 13.57 -27.12
N PRO A 514 -2.09 14.67 -27.82
CA PRO A 514 -1.98 16.00 -27.20
C PRO A 514 -3.25 16.36 -26.43
N ASN A 515 -3.08 16.91 -25.23
CA ASN A 515 -4.18 17.37 -24.40
C ASN A 515 -4.32 18.89 -24.52
N PRO A 516 -5.37 19.41 -25.20
CA PRO A 516 -5.54 20.83 -25.45
C PRO A 516 -5.57 21.71 -24.18
N ILE A 517 -5.97 21.14 -23.04
CA ILE A 517 -6.01 21.86 -21.76
C ILE A 517 -4.59 21.96 -21.19
N LEU A 518 -3.85 20.84 -21.16
CA LEU A 518 -2.49 20.78 -20.60
C LEU A 518 -1.44 21.47 -21.47
N ASP A 519 -1.64 21.51 -22.80
CA ASP A 519 -0.77 22.25 -23.71
C ASP A 519 -1.16 23.74 -23.87
N GLY A 520 -2.26 24.15 -23.23
CA GLY A 520 -2.74 25.53 -23.19
C GLY A 520 -3.40 26.03 -24.48
N THR A 521 -3.65 25.16 -25.46
CA THR A 521 -4.38 25.53 -26.70
C THR A 521 -5.86 25.80 -26.43
N LEU A 522 -6.47 25.11 -25.46
CA LEU A 522 -7.78 25.38 -24.88
C LEU A 522 -7.60 26.02 -23.49
N ALA A 523 -7.72 27.35 -23.43
CA ALA A 523 -7.59 28.08 -22.17
C ALA A 523 -8.89 27.99 -21.34
N LEU A 524 -8.81 27.30 -20.18
CA LEU A 524 -9.85 27.32 -19.17
C LEU A 524 -9.63 28.48 -18.16
N PRO A 525 -10.68 28.91 -17.43
CA PRO A 525 -10.51 29.86 -16.32
C PRO A 525 -9.46 29.37 -15.31
N ALA A 526 -8.61 30.28 -14.81
CA ALA A 526 -7.41 29.93 -14.02
C ALA A 526 -7.66 28.95 -12.86
N GLY A 527 -8.72 29.17 -12.06
CA GLY A 527 -9.03 28.28 -10.93
C GLY A 527 -9.44 26.86 -11.31
N ILE A 528 -9.84 26.62 -12.57
CA ILE A 528 -10.20 25.29 -13.09
C ILE A 528 -8.95 24.60 -13.62
N SER A 529 -8.07 25.32 -14.32
CA SER A 529 -6.77 24.81 -14.76
C SER A 529 -5.93 24.35 -13.57
N ASP A 530 -5.79 25.18 -12.53
CA ASP A 530 -5.04 24.84 -11.31
C ASP A 530 -5.62 23.61 -10.61
N TRP A 531 -6.96 23.51 -10.59
CA TRP A 531 -7.66 22.38 -9.98
C TRP A 531 -7.43 21.07 -10.75
N LEU A 532 -7.38 21.14 -12.09
CA LEU A 532 -7.07 20.01 -12.96
C LEU A 532 -5.59 19.63 -12.87
N GLU A 533 -4.67 20.59 -12.90
CA GLU A 533 -3.22 20.34 -12.77
C GLU A 533 -2.88 19.61 -11.46
N ALA A 534 -3.57 19.93 -10.36
CA ALA A 534 -3.39 19.24 -9.09
C ALA A 534 -3.85 17.77 -9.08
N ARG A 535 -4.62 17.34 -10.09
CA ARG A 535 -5.26 16.00 -10.18
C ARG A 535 -4.81 15.18 -11.37
N LEU A 536 -4.16 15.82 -12.34
CA LEU A 536 -3.69 15.19 -13.56
C LEU A 536 -2.16 14.99 -13.52
N PRO A 537 -1.64 13.97 -14.21
CA PRO A 537 -2.37 12.97 -14.98
C PRO A 537 -3.10 11.94 -14.10
N LEU A 538 -4.19 11.37 -14.62
CA LEU A 538 -4.87 10.23 -14.02
C LEU A 538 -4.01 8.97 -14.19
N ARG A 539 -4.02 8.12 -13.17
CA ARG A 539 -3.25 6.88 -13.08
C ARG A 539 -4.17 5.72 -12.70
N ASP A 540 -3.79 4.50 -13.08
CA ASP A 540 -4.48 3.27 -12.66
C ASP A 540 -4.49 3.08 -11.14
N SER A 541 -3.53 3.68 -10.44
CA SER A 541 -3.49 3.76 -8.98
C SER A 541 -3.62 5.23 -8.54
N PRO A 542 -4.75 5.66 -7.96
CA PRO A 542 -4.97 7.07 -7.62
C PRO A 542 -3.97 7.57 -6.55
N PRO A 543 -3.45 8.81 -6.67
CA PRO A 543 -2.55 9.39 -5.68
C PRO A 543 -3.27 9.70 -4.35
N PRO A 544 -2.55 9.78 -3.22
CA PRO A 544 -3.17 10.10 -1.93
C PRO A 544 -3.75 11.52 -1.87
N VAL A 545 -4.90 11.61 -1.17
CA VAL A 545 -5.84 12.72 -0.95
C VAL A 545 -5.28 14.15 -1.03
N THR A 546 -5.88 14.98 -1.89
CA THR A 546 -5.81 16.46 -1.80
C THR A 546 -7.12 16.99 -1.18
N PRO A 547 -7.07 17.86 -0.16
CA PRO A 547 -8.28 18.46 0.44
C PRO A 547 -9.04 19.34 -0.57
N ILE A 548 -10.38 19.33 -0.51
CA ILE A 548 -11.25 20.23 -1.27
C ILE A 548 -11.42 21.53 -0.47
N PRO A 549 -11.03 22.71 -1.00
CA PRO A 549 -11.31 23.98 -0.34
C PRO A 549 -12.81 24.31 -0.39
N GLY A 550 -13.43 24.66 0.75
CA GLY A 550 -14.73 25.36 0.75
C GLY A 550 -15.91 24.75 1.49
N ARG A 551 -15.75 23.65 2.26
CA ARG A 551 -16.75 23.27 3.28
C ARG A 551 -16.18 23.46 4.68
N GLU A 552 -16.48 24.58 5.30
CA GLU A 552 -16.36 24.72 6.75
C GLU A 552 -17.37 23.78 7.42
N HIS A 553 -16.92 22.58 7.76
CA HIS A 553 -17.40 21.92 8.98
C HIS A 553 -16.31 22.17 10.03
N HIS A 554 -16.27 23.38 10.58
CA HIS A 554 -15.57 23.56 11.84
C HIS A 554 -16.48 23.00 12.93
N SER A 555 -16.13 21.83 13.44
CA SER A 555 -16.63 21.42 14.74
C SER A 555 -16.30 22.53 15.75
N ARG A 556 -17.22 22.83 16.67
CA ARG A 556 -16.92 23.69 17.84
C ARG A 556 -15.92 23.02 18.80
N ARG A 557 -15.55 21.75 18.57
CA ARG A 557 -14.66 20.95 19.42
C ARG A 557 -13.42 20.50 18.67
N LYS A 558 -12.24 20.71 19.26
CA LYS A 558 -10.96 20.27 18.72
C LYS A 558 -10.27 19.29 19.68
N ALA A 559 -9.66 18.24 19.12
CA ALA A 559 -8.81 17.31 19.86
C ALA A 559 -7.35 17.47 19.42
N ILE A 560 -6.47 17.81 20.36
CA ILE A 560 -5.03 17.85 20.14
C ILE A 560 -4.46 16.45 20.32
N LEU A 561 -4.04 15.83 19.21
CA LEU A 561 -3.30 14.56 19.22
C LEU A 561 -1.81 14.85 19.47
N VAL A 562 -1.30 14.42 20.62
CA VAL A 562 0.14 14.49 20.92
C VAL A 562 0.81 13.22 20.39
N LEU A 563 1.36 13.31 19.17
CA LEU A 563 1.87 12.16 18.41
C LEU A 563 3.41 12.14 18.43
N GLY A 564 3.99 11.32 19.28
CA GLY A 564 5.44 11.11 19.32
C GLY A 564 5.81 9.84 20.07
N MET A 565 6.98 9.29 19.76
CA MET A 565 7.51 8.11 20.44
C MET A 565 7.65 8.36 21.95
N HIS A 566 7.51 7.31 22.77
CA HIS A 566 7.82 7.36 24.20
C HIS A 566 9.15 8.09 24.45
N ARG A 567 9.22 8.91 25.51
CA ARG A 567 10.41 9.69 25.90
C ARG A 567 10.82 10.83 24.93
N SER A 568 10.04 11.11 23.88
CA SER A 568 10.30 12.22 22.95
C SER A 568 9.84 13.60 23.45
N GLY A 569 9.48 13.73 24.74
CA GLY A 569 8.94 14.98 25.29
C GLY A 569 7.42 15.11 25.23
N THR A 570 6.70 14.04 24.91
CA THR A 570 5.22 14.05 24.85
C THR A 570 4.55 14.48 26.16
N SER A 571 5.13 14.12 27.32
CA SER A 571 4.58 14.51 28.63
C SER A 571 4.86 15.97 28.98
N MET A 572 5.98 16.51 28.48
CA MET A 572 6.32 17.92 28.62
C MET A 572 5.30 18.77 27.86
N LEU A 573 5.07 18.42 26.58
CA LEU A 573 4.07 19.10 25.77
C LEU A 573 2.67 18.99 26.38
N ALA A 574 2.25 17.79 26.82
CA ALA A 574 0.95 17.60 27.46
C ALA A 574 0.75 18.45 28.73
N GLY A 575 1.78 18.60 29.57
CA GLY A 575 1.72 19.49 30.74
C GLY A 575 1.54 20.96 30.35
N THR A 576 2.25 21.42 29.31
CA THR A 576 2.06 22.77 28.78
C THR A 576 0.64 22.96 28.22
N LEU A 577 0.09 21.98 27.49
CA LEU A 577 -1.28 22.05 26.97
C LEU A 577 -2.33 22.15 28.10
N ALA A 578 -2.14 21.38 29.18
CA ALA A 578 -3.01 21.44 30.35
C ALA A 578 -2.97 22.83 31.01
N ALA A 579 -1.79 23.40 31.22
CA ALA A 579 -1.63 24.74 31.80
C ALA A 579 -2.21 25.85 30.91
N LEU A 580 -2.21 25.67 29.58
CA LEU A 580 -2.87 26.58 28.63
C LEU A 580 -4.40 26.41 28.57
N GLY A 581 -4.97 25.54 29.41
CA GLY A 581 -6.40 25.35 29.57
C GLY A 581 -7.02 24.33 28.60
N SER A 582 -6.23 23.50 27.93
CA SER A 582 -6.77 22.33 27.21
C SER A 582 -7.16 21.25 28.21
N ALA A 583 -8.36 20.68 28.07
CA ALA A 583 -8.84 19.66 29.00
C ALA A 583 -7.98 18.39 28.93
N HIS A 584 -7.50 17.96 30.10
CA HIS A 584 -6.77 16.71 30.30
C HIS A 584 -7.75 15.59 30.70
N PRO A 585 -7.37 14.30 30.57
CA PRO A 585 -8.26 13.21 30.94
C PRO A 585 -8.67 13.25 32.41
N LYS A 586 -9.90 12.81 32.72
CA LYS A 586 -10.42 12.70 34.10
C LYS A 586 -9.68 11.65 34.92
N LYS A 587 -9.17 10.59 34.29
CA LYS A 587 -8.46 9.48 34.95
C LYS A 587 -7.04 9.34 34.40
N PRO A 588 -6.16 10.33 34.67
CA PRO A 588 -4.77 10.27 34.21
C PRO A 588 -4.02 9.10 34.88
N LEU A 589 -3.06 8.54 34.16
CA LEU A 589 -2.26 7.41 34.63
C LEU A 589 -1.29 7.86 35.75
N ARG A 590 -1.21 7.07 36.82
CA ARG A 590 -0.52 7.46 38.07
C ARG A 590 0.98 7.58 37.87
N ALA A 591 1.60 8.50 38.64
CA ALA A 591 3.05 8.63 38.72
C ALA A 591 3.73 7.34 39.18
N ASP A 592 4.94 7.11 38.69
CA ASP A 592 5.84 6.03 39.09
C ASP A 592 7.29 6.51 39.15
N ASP A 593 8.22 5.63 39.51
CA ASP A 593 9.65 5.95 39.62
C ASP A 593 10.25 6.43 38.28
N ASN A 594 9.63 6.07 37.16
CA ASN A 594 10.08 6.43 35.80
C ASN A 594 9.53 7.78 35.32
N ASN A 595 8.46 8.27 35.92
CA ASN A 595 7.86 9.59 35.72
C ASN A 595 7.17 10.08 37.02
N PRO A 596 7.94 10.68 37.94
CA PRO A 596 7.46 11.06 39.28
C PRO A 596 6.33 12.12 39.28
N LYS A 597 6.15 12.85 38.18
CA LYS A 597 5.11 13.89 38.04
C LYS A 597 3.77 13.35 37.52
N GLY A 598 3.66 12.05 37.24
CA GLY A 598 2.45 11.46 36.65
C GLY A 598 2.46 11.46 35.13
N TYR A 599 1.54 10.69 34.56
CA TYR A 599 1.35 10.56 33.11
C TYR A 599 0.10 11.31 32.69
N TRP A 600 0.15 11.96 31.54
CA TRP A 600 -0.98 12.69 30.96
C TRP A 600 -1.85 11.80 30.07
N GLU A 601 -1.50 10.51 29.97
CA GLU A 601 -2.28 9.44 29.37
C GLU A 601 -3.56 9.16 30.17
N SER A 602 -4.68 8.95 29.47
CA SER A 602 -5.90 8.41 30.09
C SER A 602 -5.71 6.91 30.39
N THR A 603 -5.87 6.52 31.66
CA THR A 603 -5.77 5.12 32.10
C THR A 603 -6.69 4.18 31.31
N PRO A 604 -8.02 4.42 31.21
CA PRO A 604 -8.89 3.54 30.45
C PRO A 604 -8.55 3.49 28.96
N LEU A 605 -8.12 4.60 28.36
CA LEU A 605 -7.72 4.62 26.95
C LEU A 605 -6.43 3.83 26.72
N ASN A 606 -5.47 3.93 27.64
CA ASN A 606 -4.21 3.20 27.57
C ASN A 606 -4.43 1.68 27.56
N PHE A 607 -5.29 1.17 28.46
CA PHE A 607 -5.68 -0.25 28.45
C PHE A 607 -6.41 -0.65 27.17
N ALA A 608 -7.32 0.20 26.67
CA ALA A 608 -8.03 -0.09 25.42
C ALA A 608 -7.09 -0.13 24.20
N ASN A 609 -6.07 0.72 24.17
CA ASN A 609 -5.03 0.73 23.13
C ASN A 609 -4.15 -0.52 23.19
N ASP A 610 -3.77 -0.99 24.39
CA ASP A 610 -3.01 -2.24 24.54
C ASP A 610 -3.85 -3.45 24.10
N GLU A 611 -5.15 -3.49 24.42
CA GLU A 611 -6.05 -4.53 23.94
C GLU A 611 -6.22 -4.49 22.41
N LEU A 612 -6.33 -3.30 21.80
CA LEU A 612 -6.41 -3.14 20.35
C LEU A 612 -5.15 -3.69 19.67
N LEU A 613 -3.97 -3.31 20.17
CA LEU A 613 -2.70 -3.80 19.62
C LEU A 613 -2.55 -5.32 19.80
N ALA A 614 -2.93 -5.86 20.96
CA ALA A 614 -2.91 -7.29 21.21
C ALA A 614 -3.86 -8.05 20.26
N GLY A 615 -5.05 -7.49 20.00
CA GLY A 615 -5.99 -8.02 19.02
C GLY A 615 -5.40 -8.08 17.61
N ALA A 616 -4.57 -7.08 17.25
CA ALA A 616 -3.82 -7.01 16.00
C ALA A 616 -2.54 -7.87 15.99
N ALA A 617 -2.36 -8.77 16.96
CA ALA A 617 -1.14 -9.57 17.17
C ALA A 617 0.14 -8.73 17.29
N SER A 618 0.03 -7.53 17.85
CA SER A 618 1.13 -6.57 18.03
C SER A 618 1.21 -6.05 19.46
N SER A 619 2.15 -5.14 19.72
CA SER A 619 2.30 -4.45 21.00
C SER A 619 3.03 -3.12 20.84
N TRP A 620 3.09 -2.30 21.89
CA TRP A 620 3.75 -0.99 21.83
C TRP A 620 5.26 -1.05 21.49
N HIS A 621 5.91 -2.18 21.78
CA HIS A 621 7.33 -2.41 21.50
C HIS A 621 7.55 -3.28 20.25
N ASP A 622 6.53 -3.44 19.43
CA ASP A 622 6.64 -3.98 18.08
C ASP A 622 6.90 -2.82 17.11
N TRP A 623 7.83 -2.98 16.20
CA TRP A 623 8.19 -1.97 15.19
C TRP A 623 7.72 -2.37 13.79
N ARG A 624 7.12 -3.56 13.62
CA ARG A 624 6.55 -4.03 12.36
C ARG A 624 5.22 -3.33 12.08
N PRO A 625 4.84 -3.11 10.81
CA PRO A 625 3.58 -2.45 10.46
C PRO A 625 2.37 -3.23 10.99
N LEU A 626 1.30 -2.52 11.37
CA LEU A 626 0.01 -3.15 11.68
C LEU A 626 -0.68 -3.55 10.37
N ASP A 627 -1.43 -4.65 10.39
CA ASP A 627 -2.26 -5.05 9.26
C ASP A 627 -3.44 -4.06 9.08
N PRO A 628 -3.49 -3.29 7.97
CA PRO A 628 -4.58 -2.37 7.71
C PRO A 628 -5.95 -3.07 7.59
N GLN A 629 -5.98 -4.32 7.12
CA GLN A 629 -7.22 -5.08 6.96
C GLN A 629 -7.79 -5.47 8.33
N TRP A 630 -6.94 -5.85 9.28
CA TRP A 630 -7.38 -6.16 10.64
C TRP A 630 -8.02 -4.96 11.32
N LEU A 631 -7.50 -3.74 11.13
CA LEU A 631 -8.09 -2.49 11.67
C LEU A 631 -9.49 -2.18 11.10
N GLN A 632 -9.86 -2.79 9.97
CA GLN A 632 -11.18 -2.70 9.35
C GLN A 632 -12.08 -3.90 9.69
N SER A 633 -11.59 -4.85 10.49
CA SER A 633 -12.32 -6.07 10.83
C SER A 633 -13.44 -5.83 11.85
N PRO A 634 -14.45 -6.71 11.93
CA PRO A 634 -15.44 -6.69 13.00
C PRO A 634 -14.83 -6.78 14.42
N ALA A 635 -13.63 -7.34 14.57
CA ALA A 635 -12.94 -7.40 15.84
C ALA A 635 -12.46 -6.00 16.27
N ALA A 636 -11.83 -5.24 15.36
CA ALA A 636 -11.42 -3.86 15.59
C ALA A 636 -12.63 -2.94 15.85
N GLU A 637 -13.77 -3.21 15.22
CA GLU A 637 -15.02 -2.46 15.43
C GLU A 637 -15.52 -2.51 16.89
N ARG A 638 -15.28 -3.61 17.62
CA ARG A 638 -15.59 -3.67 19.06
C ARG A 638 -14.69 -2.73 19.87
N HIS A 639 -13.41 -2.63 19.51
CA HIS A 639 -12.49 -1.68 20.13
C HIS A 639 -12.86 -0.23 19.79
N ARG A 640 -13.37 0.03 18.58
CA ARG A 640 -13.88 1.35 18.16
C ARG A 640 -14.95 1.85 19.12
N HIS A 641 -16.01 1.05 19.33
CA HIS A 641 -17.10 1.38 20.24
C HIS A 641 -16.60 1.65 21.67
N LYS A 642 -15.68 0.81 22.17
CA LYS A 642 -15.07 0.96 23.49
C LYS A 642 -14.27 2.26 23.61
N ILE A 643 -13.38 2.55 22.66
CA ILE A 643 -12.56 3.76 22.64
C ILE A 643 -13.43 5.01 22.54
N LYS A 644 -14.44 5.02 21.67
CA LYS A 644 -15.42 6.12 21.55
C LYS A 644 -16.11 6.41 22.88
N ALA A 645 -16.59 5.38 23.58
CA ALA A 645 -17.21 5.53 24.89
C ALA A 645 -16.24 6.07 25.95
N ILE A 646 -14.97 5.62 25.91
CA ILE A 646 -13.92 6.13 26.80
C ILE A 646 -13.65 7.61 26.54
N LEU A 647 -13.48 8.03 25.28
CA LEU A 647 -13.24 9.42 24.93
C LEU A 647 -14.40 10.32 25.37
N ALA A 648 -15.64 9.89 25.15
CA ALA A 648 -16.82 10.62 25.63
C ALA A 648 -16.85 10.73 27.16
N SER A 649 -16.52 9.66 27.88
CA SER A 649 -16.45 9.67 29.35
C SER A 649 -15.34 10.58 29.88
N GLU A 650 -14.14 10.49 29.31
CA GLU A 650 -12.94 11.18 29.79
C GLU A 650 -12.97 12.68 29.50
N PHE A 651 -13.48 13.08 28.34
CA PHE A 651 -13.41 14.48 27.88
C PHE A 651 -14.79 15.17 27.78
N GLY A 652 -15.91 14.46 27.94
CA GLY A 652 -17.25 15.06 27.94
C GLY A 652 -17.51 15.91 26.70
N ASP A 653 -17.99 17.15 26.92
CA ASP A 653 -18.29 18.16 25.90
C ASP A 653 -17.22 19.27 25.81
N GLU A 654 -16.02 19.04 26.35
CA GLU A 654 -14.94 20.03 26.37
C GLU A 654 -14.61 20.55 24.96
N PRO A 655 -14.55 21.88 24.74
CA PRO A 655 -14.33 22.48 23.42
C PRO A 655 -12.91 22.29 22.91
N LEU A 656 -11.94 22.16 23.81
CA LEU A 656 -10.55 21.84 23.48
C LEU A 656 -10.02 20.85 24.50
N PHE A 657 -9.57 19.71 24.03
CA PHE A 657 -8.93 18.69 24.86
C PHE A 657 -7.74 18.08 24.14
N PHE A 658 -6.86 17.39 24.86
CA PHE A 658 -5.75 16.67 24.25
C PHE A 658 -5.80 15.17 24.55
N ILE A 659 -5.40 14.38 23.56
CA ILE A 659 -5.20 12.94 23.68
C ILE A 659 -3.71 12.67 23.54
N LYS A 660 -3.14 12.05 24.57
CA LYS A 660 -1.74 11.64 24.59
C LYS A 660 -1.65 10.16 24.93
N ASP A 661 -1.15 9.37 23.98
CA ASP A 661 -0.64 8.01 24.18
C ASP A 661 0.28 7.71 22.99
N PRO A 662 1.59 7.44 23.18
CA PRO A 662 2.51 7.21 22.07
C PRO A 662 2.09 6.08 21.12
N ARG A 663 1.31 5.10 21.60
CA ARG A 663 0.80 3.99 20.78
C ARG A 663 -0.11 4.47 19.65
N ILE A 664 -0.79 5.60 19.83
CA ILE A 664 -1.71 6.16 18.83
C ILE A 664 -0.99 6.45 17.52
N CYS A 665 0.31 6.76 17.55
CA CYS A 665 1.12 6.91 16.33
C CYS A 665 0.97 5.72 15.37
N ARG A 666 0.75 4.51 15.91
CA ARG A 666 0.60 3.26 15.15
C ARG A 666 -0.74 3.14 14.40
N PHE A 667 -1.77 3.87 14.83
CA PHE A 667 -3.14 3.72 14.32
C PHE A 667 -3.90 5.06 14.29
N VAL A 668 -3.20 6.15 13.94
CA VAL A 668 -3.80 7.50 13.83
C VAL A 668 -5.09 7.51 12.98
N PRO A 669 -5.17 6.84 11.80
CA PRO A 669 -6.41 6.84 11.01
C PRO A 669 -7.60 6.24 11.76
N PHE A 670 -7.37 5.18 12.55
CA PHE A 670 -8.40 4.54 13.36
C PHE A 670 -8.93 5.52 14.42
N LEU A 671 -8.05 6.18 15.18
CA LEU A 671 -8.47 7.18 16.17
C LEU A 671 -9.14 8.40 15.54
N SER A 672 -8.58 8.94 14.44
CA SER A 672 -9.16 10.08 13.73
C SER A 672 -10.57 9.78 13.23
N SER A 673 -10.84 8.56 12.75
CA SER A 673 -12.19 8.17 12.33
C SER A 673 -13.19 8.17 13.50
N ILE A 674 -12.75 7.75 14.70
CA ILE A 674 -13.58 7.82 15.92
C ILE A 674 -13.88 9.28 16.29
N LEU A 675 -12.87 10.16 16.21
CA LEU A 675 -13.06 11.59 16.48
C LEU A 675 -14.00 12.24 15.47
N ALA A 676 -13.91 11.86 14.20
CA ALA A 676 -14.84 12.32 13.15
C ALA A 676 -16.28 11.90 13.45
N GLU A 677 -16.52 10.65 13.87
CA GLU A 677 -17.85 10.20 14.31
C GLU A 677 -18.38 10.95 15.55
N MET A 678 -17.47 11.43 16.39
CA MET A 678 -17.81 12.26 17.56
C MET A 678 -17.96 13.75 17.18
N ALA A 679 -17.85 14.08 15.90
CA ALA A 679 -17.82 15.46 15.39
C ALA A 679 -16.77 16.31 16.11
N VAL A 680 -15.55 15.78 16.27
CA VAL A 680 -14.40 16.49 16.86
C VAL A 680 -13.31 16.62 15.81
N ASP A 681 -12.82 17.84 15.60
CA ASP A 681 -11.76 18.11 14.63
C ASP A 681 -10.39 17.77 15.23
N PRO A 682 -9.65 16.79 14.70
CA PRO A 682 -8.31 16.48 15.20
C PRO A 682 -7.28 17.50 14.68
N VAL A 683 -6.30 17.81 15.51
CA VAL A 683 -5.07 18.53 15.14
C VAL A 683 -3.88 17.81 15.77
N ALA A 684 -2.74 17.76 15.08
CA ALA A 684 -1.58 17.00 15.53
C ALA A 684 -0.44 17.90 16.02
N LEU A 685 0.08 17.65 17.22
CA LEU A 685 1.35 18.20 17.68
C LEU A 685 2.37 17.07 17.81
N LEU A 686 3.46 17.17 17.05
CA LEU A 686 4.46 16.11 16.90
C LEU A 686 5.77 16.53 17.58
N PRO A 687 6.00 16.16 18.86
CA PRO A 687 7.26 16.43 19.52
C PRO A 687 8.37 15.53 18.96
N LEU A 688 9.48 16.16 18.55
CA LEU A 688 10.64 15.52 17.97
C LEU A 688 11.81 15.61 18.96
N ARG A 689 12.45 14.46 19.22
CA ARG A 689 13.65 14.38 20.04
C ARG A 689 14.69 13.50 19.35
N ASN A 690 15.96 13.78 19.61
CA ASN A 690 17.08 13.01 19.10
C ASN A 690 16.85 11.51 19.35
N PRO A 691 16.86 10.66 18.30
CA PRO A 691 16.57 9.24 18.43
C PRO A 691 17.54 8.50 19.37
N LEU A 692 18.80 8.93 19.49
CA LEU A 692 19.74 8.34 20.46
C LEU A 692 19.34 8.65 21.90
N GLU A 693 18.91 9.88 22.19
CA GLU A 693 18.42 10.24 23.53
C GLU A 693 17.19 9.42 23.91
N VAL A 694 16.28 9.20 22.95
CA VAL A 694 15.12 8.34 23.14
C VAL A 694 15.56 6.90 23.39
N ALA A 695 16.50 6.38 22.61
CA ALA A 695 16.97 5.01 22.73
C ALA A 695 17.71 4.74 24.05
N TYR A 696 18.58 5.64 24.51
CA TYR A 696 19.22 5.53 25.83
C TYR A 696 18.19 5.59 26.97
N SER A 697 17.16 6.42 26.83
CA SER A 697 16.10 6.52 27.83
C SER A 697 15.28 5.23 27.93
N LEU A 698 14.97 4.59 26.79
CA LEU A 698 14.27 3.29 26.73
C LEU A 698 15.14 2.16 27.24
N GLN A 699 16.44 2.15 26.92
CA GLN A 699 17.38 1.17 27.46
C GLN A 699 17.44 1.23 28.99
N ARG A 700 17.50 2.43 29.58
CA ARG A 700 17.51 2.59 31.04
C ARG A 700 16.19 2.17 31.69
N ARG A 701 15.05 2.53 31.09
CA ARG A 701 13.72 2.26 31.65
C ARG A 701 13.32 0.79 31.53
N ASP A 702 13.49 0.21 30.35
CA ASP A 702 12.88 -1.05 29.96
C ASP A 702 13.92 -2.16 29.66
N GLY A 703 15.21 -1.84 29.67
CA GLY A 703 16.27 -2.77 29.26
C GLY A 703 16.28 -3.07 27.75
N LEU A 704 15.57 -2.27 26.94
CA LEU A 704 15.48 -2.51 25.49
C LEU A 704 16.83 -2.28 24.80
N PRO A 705 17.24 -3.17 23.87
CA PRO A 705 18.42 -2.94 23.05
C PRO A 705 18.33 -1.63 22.27
N LEU A 706 19.49 -0.98 22.06
CA LEU A 706 19.56 0.31 21.40
C LEU A 706 19.00 0.25 19.97
N ALA A 707 19.44 -0.74 19.18
CA ALA A 707 18.94 -0.97 17.81
C ALA A 707 17.42 -1.12 17.76
N LYS A 708 16.82 -1.94 18.66
CA LYS A 708 15.36 -2.08 18.74
C LYS A 708 14.67 -0.76 19.09
N SER A 709 15.24 0.00 20.02
CA SER A 709 14.69 1.30 20.45
C SER A 709 14.73 2.34 19.32
N LEU A 710 15.77 2.31 18.49
CA LEU A 710 15.90 3.16 17.31
C LEU A 710 14.89 2.79 16.21
N LEU A 711 14.64 1.50 15.98
CA LEU A 711 13.60 1.04 15.05
C LEU A 711 12.19 1.42 15.54
N LEU A 712 11.95 1.32 16.85
CA LEU A 712 10.69 1.76 17.45
C LEU A 712 10.49 3.26 17.27
N TRP A 713 11.52 4.06 17.52
CA TRP A 713 11.46 5.49 17.26
C TRP A 713 11.10 5.77 15.80
N LEU A 714 11.79 5.14 14.85
CA LEU A 714 11.57 5.33 13.42
C LEU A 714 10.14 4.98 13.00
N ARG A 715 9.63 3.81 13.43
CA ARG A 715 8.24 3.37 13.16
C ARG A 715 7.22 4.42 13.61
N HIS A 716 7.34 4.86 14.86
CA HIS A 716 6.36 5.78 15.46
C HIS A 716 6.38 7.15 14.80
N VAL A 717 7.56 7.70 14.49
CA VAL A 717 7.64 9.04 13.87
C VAL A 717 7.21 9.01 12.40
N LEU A 718 7.52 7.97 11.64
CA LEU A 718 7.10 7.83 10.25
C LEU A 718 5.58 7.64 10.14
N GLU A 719 4.97 6.81 10.99
CA GLU A 719 3.52 6.61 10.96
C GLU A 719 2.76 7.85 11.47
N ALA A 720 3.25 8.50 12.55
CA ALA A 720 2.68 9.75 13.03
C ALA A 720 2.76 10.86 11.97
N GLU A 721 3.90 10.98 11.29
CA GLU A 721 4.07 11.94 10.20
C GLU A 721 3.12 11.60 9.05
N PHE A 722 3.22 10.40 8.47
CA PHE A 722 2.45 10.01 7.29
C PHE A 722 0.94 10.16 7.52
N HIS A 723 0.43 9.64 8.63
CA HIS A 723 -1.00 9.64 8.91
C HIS A 723 -1.52 10.96 9.48
N SER A 724 -0.67 11.93 9.87
CA SER A 724 -1.16 13.26 10.30
C SER A 724 -1.29 14.27 9.16
N ARG A 725 -0.87 13.94 7.93
CA ARG A 725 -0.86 14.88 6.78
C ARG A 725 -2.23 15.45 6.41
N HIS A 726 -3.30 14.73 6.74
CA HIS A 726 -4.69 15.12 6.42
C HIS A 726 -5.29 16.11 7.43
N MET A 727 -4.59 16.43 8.53
CA MET A 727 -5.08 17.34 9.57
C MET A 727 -4.07 18.46 9.84
N PRO A 728 -4.52 19.62 10.39
CA PRO A 728 -3.60 20.67 10.79
C PRO A 728 -2.57 20.15 11.79
N ARG A 729 -1.28 20.41 11.53
CA ARG A 729 -0.19 19.81 12.31
C ARG A 729 1.00 20.74 12.56
N CYS A 730 1.71 20.53 13.67
CA CYS A 730 2.94 21.25 13.99
C CYS A 730 4.00 20.30 14.59
N PHE A 731 5.21 20.32 14.00
CA PHE A 731 6.38 19.64 14.54
C PHE A 731 7.10 20.55 15.54
N ILE A 732 7.53 19.99 16.67
CA ILE A 732 8.12 20.75 17.78
C ILE A 732 9.41 20.05 18.23
N ARG A 733 10.56 20.72 18.06
CA ARG A 733 11.85 20.18 18.51
C ARG A 733 11.96 20.30 20.02
N HIS A 734 12.20 19.18 20.71
CA HIS A 734 12.27 19.09 22.17
C HIS A 734 13.23 20.11 22.79
N GLU A 735 14.45 20.19 22.26
CA GLU A 735 15.49 21.11 22.75
C GLU A 735 15.11 22.58 22.58
N ARG A 736 14.44 22.94 21.47
CA ARG A 736 14.02 24.32 21.19
C ARG A 736 12.83 24.72 22.04
N PHE A 737 11.90 23.78 22.26
CA PHE A 737 10.75 23.99 23.15
C PHE A 737 11.17 24.26 24.59
N LEU A 738 12.21 23.62 25.10
CA LEU A 738 12.73 23.91 26.45
C LEU A 738 13.37 25.30 26.56
N ILE A 739 13.88 25.85 25.46
CA ILE A 739 14.52 27.16 25.43
C ILE A 739 13.47 28.27 25.30
N ASP A 740 12.51 28.11 24.40
CA ASP A 740 11.49 29.12 24.09
C ASP A 740 10.12 28.47 23.82
N TRP A 741 9.51 27.96 24.88
CA TRP A 741 8.22 27.29 24.79
C TRP A 741 7.11 28.24 24.29
N ARG A 742 7.19 29.54 24.61
CA ARG A 742 6.19 30.55 24.23
C ARG A 742 6.09 30.68 22.72
N HIS A 743 7.23 30.90 22.07
CA HIS A 743 7.29 30.97 20.60
C HIS A 743 6.71 29.71 19.95
N HIS A 744 7.04 28.54 20.47
CA HIS A 744 6.55 27.28 19.90
C HIS A 744 5.06 27.02 20.12
N VAL A 745 4.48 27.46 21.25
CA VAL A 745 3.03 27.42 21.51
C VAL A 745 2.27 28.36 20.58
N GLU A 746 2.81 29.54 20.32
CA GLU A 746 2.22 30.49 19.36
C GLU A 746 2.26 29.94 17.94
N ARG A 747 3.42 29.43 17.52
CA ARG A 747 3.57 28.79 16.21
C ARG A 747 2.66 27.57 16.05
N ALA A 748 2.45 26.80 17.13
CA ALA A 748 1.50 25.70 17.12
C ALA A 748 0.06 26.19 16.93
N ALA A 749 -0.37 27.26 17.62
CA ALA A 749 -1.67 27.87 17.42
C ALA A 749 -1.87 28.36 15.98
N GLU A 750 -0.89 29.07 15.41
CA GLU A 750 -0.95 29.56 14.03
C GLU A 750 -1.10 28.42 13.02
N LYS A 751 -0.29 27.36 13.13
CA LYS A 751 -0.33 26.23 12.19
C LYS A 751 -1.56 25.33 12.32
N THR A 752 -2.19 25.31 13.49
CA THR A 752 -3.29 24.37 13.78
C THR A 752 -4.66 25.05 13.95
N GLY A 753 -4.70 26.37 14.03
CA GLY A 753 -5.91 27.14 14.32
C GLY A 753 -6.45 26.91 15.73
N ILE A 754 -5.60 26.56 16.69
CA ILE A 754 -5.99 26.43 18.10
C ILE A 754 -6.03 27.82 18.74
N ALA A 755 -7.13 28.13 19.42
CA ALA A 755 -7.21 29.24 20.37
C ALA A 755 -7.02 28.69 21.79
N TRP A 756 -5.99 29.16 22.50
CA TRP A 756 -5.69 28.70 23.85
C TRP A 756 -6.69 29.28 24.86
N PRO A 757 -7.43 28.46 25.63
CA PRO A 757 -8.45 28.94 26.56
C PRO A 757 -7.90 29.81 27.70
N THR A 758 -6.66 29.54 28.14
CA THR A 758 -5.99 30.28 29.22
C THR A 758 -4.66 30.83 28.73
N ARG A 759 -4.51 32.16 28.78
CA ARG A 759 -3.24 32.89 28.65
C ARG A 759 -3.13 33.91 29.79
N SER A 760 -2.76 33.43 30.97
CA SER A 760 -2.57 34.27 32.15
C SER A 760 -1.13 34.16 32.65
N ASP A 761 -0.61 35.23 33.28
CA ASP A 761 0.74 35.23 33.87
C ASP A 761 0.96 34.06 34.86
N ALA A 762 -0.12 33.62 35.53
CA ALA A 762 -0.09 32.46 36.42
C ALA A 762 0.13 31.14 35.66
N ALA A 763 -0.55 30.93 34.52
CA ALA A 763 -0.34 29.76 33.67
C ALA A 763 1.08 29.75 33.07
N GLU A 764 1.60 30.91 32.67
CA GLU A 764 2.99 31.00 32.17
C GLU A 764 4.01 30.65 33.25
N THR A 765 3.79 31.13 34.48
CA THR A 765 4.65 30.82 35.64
C THR A 765 4.61 29.33 35.97
N GLU A 766 3.43 28.69 35.90
CA GLU A 766 3.27 27.24 36.09
C GLU A 766 4.05 26.45 35.03
N ILE A 767 3.99 26.88 33.77
CA ILE A 767 4.72 26.25 32.66
C ILE A 767 6.24 26.39 32.87
N GLU A 768 6.74 27.56 33.26
CA GLU A 768 8.17 27.78 33.55
C GLU A 768 8.68 26.92 34.71
N LEU A 769 7.90 26.80 35.79
CA LEU A 769 8.22 25.93 36.92
C LEU A 769 8.16 24.45 36.53
N PHE A 770 7.31 24.10 35.57
CA PHE A 770 7.16 22.73 35.09
C PHE A 770 8.31 22.31 34.15
N LEU A 771 8.71 23.20 33.22
CA LEU A 771 9.75 23.02 32.21
C LEU A 771 11.16 23.25 32.79
N THR A 772 11.60 22.43 33.74
CA THR A 772 12.96 22.54 34.29
C THR A 772 14.02 21.85 33.42
N ALA A 773 15.26 22.33 33.46
CA ALA A 773 16.40 21.76 32.73
C ALA A 773 16.69 20.28 33.07
N ASP A 774 16.27 19.82 34.26
CA ASP A 774 16.39 18.42 34.73
C ASP A 774 15.51 17.42 33.96
N LEU A 775 14.65 17.90 33.05
CA LEU A 775 13.88 17.08 32.12
C LEU A 775 14.71 16.65 30.89
N HIS A 776 15.84 17.32 30.60
CA HIS A 776 16.75 16.97 29.50
C HIS A 776 17.96 16.15 29.98
N ARG A 777 17.66 14.96 30.53
CA ARG A 777 18.64 14.08 31.20
C ARG A 777 19.63 13.38 30.25
N GLU A 778 19.14 12.89 29.12
CA GLU A 778 19.99 12.34 28.06
C GLU A 778 20.36 13.47 27.12
N ARG A 779 21.66 13.64 26.85
CA ARG A 779 22.18 14.60 25.87
C ARG A 779 23.01 13.85 24.85
N ALA A 780 22.54 13.84 23.60
CA ALA A 780 23.32 13.37 22.47
C ALA A 780 23.44 14.50 21.45
N THR A 781 24.65 14.79 21.00
CA THR A 781 24.88 15.82 19.98
C THR A 781 24.51 15.31 18.59
N ALA A 782 24.37 16.23 17.63
CA ALA A 782 24.25 15.86 16.22
C ALA A 782 25.47 15.04 15.74
N GLY A 783 26.67 15.33 16.25
CA GLY A 783 27.89 14.57 15.94
C GLY A 783 27.86 13.13 16.46
N ASP A 784 27.30 12.92 17.66
CA ASP A 784 27.13 11.57 18.22
C ASP A 784 26.15 10.76 17.37
N LEU A 785 25.06 11.37 16.92
CA LEU A 785 24.08 10.72 16.04
C LEU A 785 24.68 10.33 14.68
N GLN A 786 25.52 11.19 14.11
CA GLN A 786 26.17 10.95 12.83
C GLN A 786 27.22 9.83 12.87
N SER A 787 27.89 9.65 14.01
CA SER A 787 29.00 8.70 14.16
C SER A 787 28.63 7.37 14.82
N HIS A 788 27.45 7.26 15.44
CA HIS A 788 27.06 6.07 16.20
C HIS A 788 26.79 4.85 15.28
N PRO A 789 27.42 3.68 15.56
CA PRO A 789 27.37 2.51 14.67
C PRO A 789 25.96 1.91 14.52
N ASP A 790 25.16 1.91 15.60
CA ASP A 790 23.79 1.36 15.58
C ASP A 790 22.75 2.30 14.95
N VAL A 791 23.11 3.55 14.65
CA VAL A 791 22.21 4.48 13.99
C VAL A 791 22.41 4.30 12.49
N THR A 792 21.34 3.94 11.79
CA THR A 792 21.40 3.72 10.34
C THR A 792 21.27 5.05 9.58
N PRO A 793 21.72 5.13 8.31
CA PRO A 793 21.44 6.29 7.47
C PRO A 793 19.95 6.63 7.42
N LEU A 794 19.08 5.62 7.38
CA LEU A 794 17.63 5.79 7.38
C LEU A 794 17.12 6.58 8.60
N ILE A 795 17.61 6.24 9.81
CA ILE A 795 17.23 6.94 11.05
C ILE A 795 17.76 8.38 11.05
N ARG A 796 19.01 8.58 10.62
CA ARG A 796 19.63 9.91 10.53
C ARG A 796 18.85 10.82 9.60
N THR A 797 18.62 10.37 8.36
CA THR A 797 17.94 11.19 7.36
C THR A 797 16.48 11.44 7.75
N ALA A 798 15.78 10.47 8.34
CA ALA A 798 14.43 10.70 8.85
C ALA A 798 14.41 11.79 9.95
N TYR A 799 15.35 11.75 10.90
CA TYR A 799 15.46 12.77 11.94
C TYR A 799 15.80 14.16 11.38
N ASP A 800 16.76 14.23 10.45
CA ASP A 800 17.18 15.47 9.81
C ASP A 800 16.03 16.12 9.02
N ILE A 801 15.28 15.32 8.24
CA ILE A 801 14.09 15.80 7.51
C ILE A 801 13.03 16.30 8.48
N LEU A 802 12.71 15.55 9.54
CA LEU A 802 11.70 15.96 10.52
C LEU A 802 12.12 17.25 11.25
N CYS A 803 13.41 17.43 11.53
CA CYS A 803 13.93 18.69 12.07
C CYS A 803 13.79 19.84 11.05
N ALA A 804 14.10 19.63 9.77
CA ALA A 804 13.90 20.63 8.73
C ALA A 804 12.41 20.99 8.57
N MET A 805 11.49 20.01 8.64
CA MET A 805 10.05 20.28 8.64
C MET A 805 9.61 21.11 9.85
N ALA A 806 10.25 20.89 11.00
CA ALA A 806 10.03 21.69 12.19
C ALA A 806 10.60 23.10 12.05
N ASP A 807 11.78 23.31 11.46
CA ASP A 807 12.42 24.62 11.43
C ASP A 807 11.94 25.47 10.24
N ASP A 808 11.93 24.88 9.03
CA ASP A 808 11.70 25.58 7.76
C ASP A 808 10.27 25.38 7.21
N GLY A 809 9.55 24.38 7.74
CA GLY A 809 8.18 24.08 7.33
C GLY A 809 8.04 22.85 6.44
N ASP A 810 6.79 22.44 6.27
CA ASP A 810 6.42 21.22 5.57
C ASP A 810 6.40 21.45 4.05
N SER A 811 7.00 20.54 3.27
CA SER A 811 7.05 20.63 1.81
C SER A 811 6.87 19.26 1.15
N GLN A 812 6.36 19.26 -0.09
CA GLN A 812 6.13 18.01 -0.84
C GLN A 812 7.42 17.20 -1.05
N LYS A 813 8.56 17.89 -1.21
CA LYS A 813 9.87 17.23 -1.34
C LYS A 813 10.22 16.43 -0.08
N LEU A 814 10.15 17.05 1.10
CA LEU A 814 10.44 16.40 2.38
C LEU A 814 9.48 15.23 2.66
N ARG A 815 8.18 15.39 2.33
CA ARG A 815 7.18 14.31 2.42
C ARG A 815 7.53 13.12 1.53
N SER A 816 7.91 13.38 0.28
CA SER A 816 8.26 12.32 -0.67
C SER A 816 9.50 11.54 -0.24
N GLU A 817 10.49 12.23 0.36
CA GLU A 817 11.67 11.59 0.94
C GLU A 817 11.30 10.69 2.14
N LEU A 818 10.44 11.17 3.05
CA LEU A 818 9.93 10.34 4.16
C LEU A 818 9.05 9.17 3.68
N ASP A 819 8.27 9.33 2.61
CA ASP A 819 7.48 8.25 2.00
C ASP A 819 8.36 7.14 1.47
N LEU A 820 9.43 7.51 0.76
CA LEU A 820 10.42 6.55 0.29
C LEU A 820 11.09 5.83 1.46
N MET A 821 11.40 6.53 2.55
CA MET A 821 11.98 5.92 3.75
C MET A 821 11.01 4.96 4.44
N ARG A 822 9.74 5.34 4.56
CA ARG A 822 8.69 4.49 5.12
C ARG A 822 8.49 3.24 4.28
N ALA A 823 8.39 3.37 2.96
CA ALA A 823 8.27 2.23 2.05
C ALA A 823 9.48 1.29 2.18
N ARG A 824 10.71 1.82 2.14
CA ARG A 824 11.93 1.03 2.36
C ARG A 824 11.95 0.33 3.72
N PHE A 825 11.45 1.01 4.76
CA PHE A 825 11.37 0.42 6.09
C PHE A 825 10.31 -0.69 6.16
N ASP A 826 9.14 -0.51 5.53
CA ASP A 826 8.07 -1.50 5.45
C ASP A 826 8.50 -2.74 4.64
N ASP A 827 9.21 -2.54 3.52
CA ASP A 827 9.80 -3.62 2.74
C ASP A 827 10.81 -4.42 3.58
N ALA A 828 11.70 -3.71 4.28
CA ALA A 828 12.66 -4.33 5.20
C ALA A 828 11.96 -5.07 6.36
N CYS A 829 10.85 -4.53 6.88
CA CYS A 829 10.03 -5.17 7.91
C CYS A 829 9.34 -6.43 7.38
N THR A 830 8.90 -6.46 6.12
CA THR A 830 8.22 -7.62 5.53
C THR A 830 9.22 -8.77 5.41
N VAL A 831 10.43 -8.49 4.95
CA VAL A 831 11.48 -9.50 4.83
C VAL A 831 12.02 -9.93 6.19
N ALA A 832 12.34 -8.99 7.08
CA ALA A 832 12.81 -9.31 8.44
C ALA A 832 11.69 -9.91 9.31
N GLY A 833 10.43 -9.57 9.05
CA GLY A 833 9.25 -10.03 9.78
C GLY A 833 8.86 -11.46 9.42
N ALA A 834 9.02 -11.87 8.15
CA ALA A 834 8.91 -13.26 7.75
C ALA A 834 10.01 -14.12 8.41
N ALA A 835 11.26 -13.63 8.41
CA ALA A 835 12.38 -14.30 9.08
C ALA A 835 12.22 -14.37 10.61
N ALA A 836 11.78 -13.28 11.25
CA ALA A 836 11.56 -13.22 12.69
C ALA A 836 10.28 -13.98 13.12
N ALA A 837 9.26 -14.08 12.26
CA ALA A 837 8.08 -14.91 12.51
C ALA A 837 8.44 -16.39 12.45
N ALA A 838 9.24 -16.81 11.45
CA ALA A 838 9.79 -18.17 11.37
C ALA A 838 10.66 -18.50 12.61
N GLU A 839 11.53 -17.58 13.03
CA GLU A 839 12.34 -17.72 14.24
C GLU A 839 11.49 -17.74 15.52
N ALA A 840 10.44 -16.91 15.61
CA ALA A 840 9.54 -16.87 16.77
C ALA A 840 8.57 -18.07 16.84
N GLU A 841 8.20 -18.65 15.70
CA GLU A 841 7.48 -19.93 15.60
C GLU A 841 8.40 -21.07 16.05
N HIS A 842 9.66 -21.06 15.60
CA HIS A 842 10.69 -22.02 16.00
C HIS A 842 10.98 -21.95 17.51
N LEU A 843 11.23 -20.75 18.06
CA LEU A 843 11.45 -20.52 19.49
C LEU A 843 10.21 -20.82 20.34
N ARG A 844 8.99 -20.60 19.82
CA ARG A 844 7.75 -21.04 20.48
C ARG A 844 7.64 -22.57 20.49
N GLY A 845 7.93 -23.21 19.37
CA GLY A 845 8.00 -24.67 19.26
C GLY A 845 9.03 -25.27 20.22
N GLU A 846 10.22 -24.69 20.32
CA GLU A 846 11.24 -25.10 21.28
C GLU A 846 10.81 -24.87 22.73
N ARG A 847 10.18 -23.72 23.05
CA ARG A 847 9.68 -23.43 24.39
C ARG A 847 8.56 -24.37 24.80
N ASP A 848 7.64 -24.69 23.89
CA ASP A 848 6.54 -25.62 24.13
C ASP A 848 7.06 -27.07 24.25
N ALA A 849 8.06 -27.45 23.45
CA ALA A 849 8.75 -28.72 23.57
C ALA A 849 9.51 -28.85 24.91
N ILE A 850 10.22 -27.79 25.33
CA ILE A 850 10.90 -27.72 26.62
C ILE A 850 9.88 -27.79 27.77
N SER A 851 8.77 -27.06 27.68
CA SER A 851 7.70 -27.07 28.69
C SER A 851 7.03 -28.45 28.78
N GLY A 852 6.81 -29.12 27.64
CA GLY A 852 6.33 -30.50 27.58
C GLY A 852 7.31 -31.50 28.20
N ALA A 853 8.60 -31.40 27.87
CA ALA A 853 9.66 -32.23 28.45
C ALA A 853 9.81 -32.02 29.96
N TYR A 854 9.67 -30.78 30.45
CA TYR A 854 9.63 -30.48 31.89
C TYR A 854 8.42 -31.12 32.57
N HIS A 855 7.25 -31.16 31.91
CA HIS A 855 6.06 -31.82 32.45
C HIS A 855 6.20 -33.34 32.51
N GLU A 856 6.74 -33.97 31.46
CA GLU A 856 7.04 -35.42 31.47
C GLU A 856 8.08 -35.79 32.54
N LEU A 857 9.16 -35.02 32.66
CA LEU A 857 10.15 -35.20 33.71
C LEU A 857 9.54 -35.04 35.11
N ASP A 858 8.57 -34.14 35.27
CA ASP A 858 7.89 -33.96 36.56
C ASP A 858 6.97 -35.15 36.90
N LEU A 859 6.28 -35.71 35.91
CA LEU A 859 5.48 -36.93 36.06
C LEU A 859 6.36 -38.14 36.40
N GLU A 860 7.49 -38.31 35.71
CA GLU A 860 8.45 -39.40 35.95
C GLU A 860 9.12 -39.26 37.33
N ARG A 861 9.49 -38.04 37.71
CA ARG A 861 9.98 -37.71 39.07
C ARG A 861 8.95 -38.09 40.13
N ASN A 862 7.68 -37.75 39.93
CA ASN A 862 6.62 -38.07 40.90
C ASN A 862 6.39 -39.58 41.01
N ALA A 863 6.48 -40.33 39.91
CA ALA A 863 6.40 -41.80 39.91
C ALA A 863 7.59 -42.42 40.68
N LEU A 864 8.82 -41.95 40.43
CA LEU A 864 10.02 -42.41 41.14
C LEU A 864 9.99 -42.08 42.64
N VAL A 865 9.45 -40.92 43.01
CA VAL A 865 9.24 -40.55 44.43
C VAL A 865 8.24 -41.50 45.07
N HIS A 866 7.15 -41.84 44.38
CA HIS A 866 6.15 -42.80 44.87
C HIS A 866 6.74 -44.21 45.05
N ASP A 867 7.49 -44.71 44.06
CA ASP A 867 8.17 -46.02 44.14
C ASP A 867 9.20 -46.06 45.27
N ARG A 868 9.99 -44.99 45.43
CA ARG A 868 10.92 -44.86 46.55
C ARG A 868 10.18 -44.93 47.88
N ASP A 869 9.08 -44.21 48.03
CA ASP A 869 8.32 -44.17 49.27
C ASP A 869 7.67 -45.53 49.59
N ASN A 870 7.21 -46.25 48.56
CA ASN A 870 6.75 -47.64 48.67
C ASN A 870 7.88 -48.59 49.11
N LEU A 871 9.06 -48.49 48.50
CA LEU A 871 10.23 -49.29 48.90
C LEU A 871 10.71 -48.98 50.32
N ILE A 872 10.63 -47.71 50.75
CA ILE A 872 10.93 -47.30 52.13
C ILE A 872 9.89 -47.91 53.07
N ALA A 873 8.59 -47.90 52.72
CA ALA A 873 7.54 -48.51 53.51
C ALA A 873 7.72 -50.03 53.63
N GLU A 874 8.00 -50.73 52.52
CA GLU A 874 8.31 -52.16 52.51
C GLU A 874 9.54 -52.49 53.33
N ARG A 875 10.64 -51.74 53.18
CA ARG A 875 11.85 -51.89 53.99
C ARG A 875 11.54 -51.69 55.47
N THR A 876 10.73 -50.71 55.81
CA THR A 876 10.35 -50.42 57.19
C THR A 876 9.48 -51.54 57.77
N ALA A 877 8.53 -52.07 57.01
CA ALA A 877 7.71 -53.22 57.38
C ALA A 877 8.56 -54.50 57.55
N LEU A 878 9.51 -54.76 56.64
CA LEU A 878 10.49 -55.84 56.77
C LEU A 878 11.35 -55.68 58.03
N LEU A 879 11.87 -54.48 58.32
CA LEU A 879 12.66 -54.22 59.53
C LEU A 879 11.84 -54.29 60.84
N ALA A 880 10.52 -54.07 60.76
CA ALA A 880 9.60 -54.22 61.88
C ALA A 880 9.13 -55.67 62.09
N SER A 881 9.21 -56.52 61.07
CA SER A 881 8.81 -57.93 61.13
C SER A 881 9.66 -58.75 62.11
N SER A 882 8.98 -59.52 62.96
CA SER A 882 9.59 -60.41 63.96
C SER A 882 10.47 -61.47 63.31
N SER A 883 10.06 -62.01 62.15
CA SER A 883 10.82 -63.03 61.42
C SER A 883 12.12 -62.48 60.82
N TRP A 884 12.11 -61.24 60.33
CA TRP A 884 13.31 -60.57 59.82
C TRP A 884 14.32 -60.29 60.93
N ARG A 885 13.87 -59.88 62.13
CA ARG A 885 14.76 -59.65 63.29
C ARG A 885 15.37 -60.95 63.83
N LEU A 886 14.59 -62.03 63.87
CA LEU A 886 15.05 -63.35 64.33
C LEU A 886 16.07 -63.99 63.38
N THR A 887 15.99 -63.73 62.07
CA THR A 887 16.88 -64.31 61.05
C THR A 887 18.12 -63.47 60.73
N ALA A 888 18.28 -62.30 61.35
CA ALA A 888 19.41 -61.40 61.08
C ALA A 888 20.82 -62.02 61.29
N PRO A 889 21.07 -62.85 62.33
CA PRO A 889 22.37 -63.51 62.51
C PRO A 889 22.71 -64.50 61.39
N LEU A 890 21.70 -65.18 60.82
CA LEU A 890 21.86 -66.17 59.76
C LEU A 890 22.20 -65.54 58.40
N ARG A 891 21.77 -64.30 58.14
CA ARG A 891 22.12 -63.57 56.91
C ARG A 891 23.55 -63.03 56.91
N TRP A 892 24.13 -62.77 58.08
CA TRP A 892 25.53 -62.36 58.18
C TRP A 892 26.48 -63.51 57.80
N LEU A 893 26.05 -64.75 58.03
CA LEU A 893 26.77 -65.97 57.64
C LEU A 893 26.69 -66.30 56.14
N GLN A 894 25.84 -65.61 55.36
CA GLN A 894 25.60 -65.89 53.93
C GLN A 894 26.25 -64.92 52.94
N ARG A 895 27.06 -63.93 53.36
CA ARG A 895 27.80 -63.08 52.39
C ARG A 895 29.03 -63.82 51.83
N PRO A 896 29.08 -64.17 50.53
CA PRO A 896 30.31 -64.62 49.90
C PRO A 896 31.22 -63.41 49.64
N PHE A 897 32.50 -63.59 49.93
CA PHE A 897 33.60 -62.76 49.44
C PHE A 897 33.48 -62.59 47.91
N MET A 898 33.07 -61.43 47.42
CA MET A 898 33.21 -61.06 46.00
C MET A 898 33.71 -59.61 45.90
N ARG A 899 34.83 -59.51 45.20
CA ARG A 899 35.74 -58.37 45.07
C ARG A 899 35.22 -57.32 44.08
N ARG A 900 35.74 -56.10 44.28
CA ARG A 900 35.84 -54.97 43.34
C ARG A 900 35.79 -55.34 41.84
N LYS A 901 34.91 -54.66 41.10
CA LYS A 901 35.30 -53.76 40.00
C LYS A 901 34.33 -52.58 39.96
#